data_AF-A0A6C0EE83-F1
#
_entry.id   AF-A0A6C0EE83-F1
#
_cell.length_a   1.000
_cell.length_b   1.000
_cell.length_c   1.000
_cell.angle_alpha   90.00
_cell.angle_beta   90.00
_cell.angle_gamma   90.00
#
_symmetry.space_group_name_H-M   'P 1'
#
loop_
_entity.id
_entity.type
_entity.pdbx_description
1 polymer ?
#
loop_
_entity_poly.entity_id
_entity_poly.type
_entity_poly.pdbx_seq_one_letter_code
_entity_poly.pdbx_strand_id
1 'polypeptide(L)'
;MEFCNIEEFFKNFSPYRSNEGGVTWPIIVLVDASGSTTEKFGPCGNVVFMAQKDVLLKKYPNNSFRFIFWNSENKHSKNFINGIWTFDYVTSKVTDLFAVVYANKNEFASTKPGLAFNALNRPEYNHWFNNNGPTKIVVPTDGNVDSGHESNLANAIKNLYGYRNNIEIEILAVEPKTRNYALSAEMTNAAGCSLARIIQRERLEDLITNFDSYNPTCLDGFSHMSRVNVPLGFIPFGHYYFPRNEEPTFFNLLTKHVAENNNLDSHMRIIQNIILTIKKLVQDMTPKMSSELLFRYSSIFWFDNCNIDPALATIMLKQAIEGTRTTDLIYADFRSRLNELYKQVDELLRSKNIKQVLGIRRTAISYLIGNIIISVDADLLESDIKVNGVNYSKIGIRIDSNDIEFIFPVFTGDINHGEITPQAIRQFTRTIMSQIIKVNGIFIDPRDDAIMFIVMAMSMKVCTNNLPETVKMSYRYLAKTMLGKKRLNRDQTELSRLLSGEFPLPNNGQINNFYKSMNFCSKYIGISDTIDPMILWYAMCQSLDSELAKKQISHSKQKIIDSFGEVPENLARILISRDDISEIKYFKLEKTLDIKCPVSHENVSLTGGMMINTHSIGNTTCDPKKVISFNVFNSFITNKTGCMDCHRRDILFTQIGPFENNLNTIRISDDHPNPFDAKFVFRHTPIYPSTNVPSLDTTIRSQNKKRILIVGKGTVGAGKTTIWKNLQKKIQENGGECYIEGTDKYSVKGFDQRTAQAFVNKELEKAKISSNPVVVVIIDTCGDHTGNKIFGVSFGCWERHEIFVNLPQRTPELIRGYLAWSLRNVLNRPLFDFDSDFYLNPISANISKCIEVHTKKAQAILQNDFIRITTKHDKNSVLQDIKSYADEYQIFLDSNYSLENTIQELYQRIIGDNNDSMIVATQELVINQNDETSMHIINSSSSSDINRVTVNDTDWQVM
;
A
#
# COMPACT_ATOMS: atom_id res chain seq x y z
N MET A 1 16.13 42.72 -2.35
CA MET A 1 16.27 41.54 -1.47
C MET A 1 17.16 40.57 -2.21
N GLU A 2 18.42 40.47 -1.79
CA GLU A 2 19.40 39.58 -2.40
C GLU A 2 18.96 38.12 -2.28
N PHE A 3 19.26 37.35 -3.32
CA PHE A 3 18.79 35.98 -3.51
C PHE A 3 19.55 35.03 -2.59
N CYS A 4 19.04 34.76 -1.38
CA CYS A 4 19.60 33.67 -0.57
C CYS A 4 19.24 32.31 -1.20
N ASN A 5 20.26 31.57 -1.63
CA ASN A 5 20.14 30.14 -1.96
C ASN A 5 19.76 29.35 -0.69
N ILE A 6 19.07 28.22 -0.82
CA ILE A 6 18.71 27.34 0.32
C ILE A 6 19.96 26.91 1.11
N GLU A 7 21.10 26.73 0.45
CA GLU A 7 22.39 26.47 1.10
C GLU A 7 22.89 27.67 1.91
N GLU A 8 22.64 28.89 1.44
CA GLU A 8 23.03 30.13 2.13
C GLU A 8 22.16 30.40 3.35
N PHE A 9 20.88 30.04 3.29
CA PHE A 9 20.01 30.01 4.47
C PHE A 9 20.60 29.12 5.58
N PHE A 10 21.12 27.93 5.23
CA PHE A 10 21.72 27.02 6.21
C PHE A 10 23.11 27.45 6.69
N LYS A 11 23.87 28.24 5.91
CA LYS A 11 25.17 28.78 6.36
C LYS A 11 25.05 29.62 7.64
N ASN A 12 23.88 30.22 7.89
CA ASN A 12 23.62 31.00 9.10
C ASN A 12 23.40 30.13 10.35
N PHE A 13 23.17 28.82 10.20
CA PHE A 13 22.77 27.91 11.29
C PHE A 13 23.64 26.65 11.39
N SER A 14 24.61 26.46 10.49
CA SER A 14 25.44 25.25 10.39
C SER A 14 26.25 24.95 11.68
N PRO A 15 26.39 23.67 12.06
CA PRO A 15 27.20 23.25 13.21
C PRO A 15 28.70 23.56 13.08
N TYR A 16 29.18 23.94 11.89
CA TYR A 16 30.59 24.24 11.63
C TYR A 16 31.06 25.63 12.08
N ARG A 17 30.22 26.40 12.81
CA ARG A 17 30.66 27.66 13.45
C ARG A 17 31.29 27.49 14.83
N SER A 18 31.51 26.27 15.31
CA SER A 18 32.33 26.07 16.51
C SER A 18 33.82 25.95 16.14
N ASN A 19 34.56 27.01 16.48
CA ASN A 19 36.01 27.05 16.73
C ASN A 19 36.92 27.33 15.53
N GLU A 20 36.78 28.51 14.93
CA GLU A 20 37.97 29.25 14.48
C GLU A 20 38.77 29.66 15.72
N GLY A 21 39.61 28.76 16.25
CA GLY A 21 40.59 29.05 17.31
C GLY A 21 40.66 28.12 18.53
N GLY A 22 39.85 27.06 18.62
CA GLY A 22 39.84 26.11 19.75
C GLY A 22 40.56 24.80 19.45
N VAL A 23 41.33 24.28 20.42
CA VAL A 23 41.95 22.95 20.36
C VAL A 23 40.87 21.89 20.10
N THR A 24 40.95 21.19 18.97
CA THR A 24 40.00 20.13 18.61
C THR A 24 40.26 18.88 19.47
N TRP A 25 39.22 18.37 20.14
CA TRP A 25 39.33 17.13 20.90
C TRP A 25 39.68 15.97 19.95
N PRO A 26 40.61 15.05 20.31
CA PRO A 26 41.00 13.96 19.43
C PRO A 26 39.82 13.04 19.07
N ILE A 27 39.76 12.58 17.83
CA ILE A 27 38.78 11.59 17.37
C ILE A 27 39.20 10.21 17.87
N ILE A 28 38.27 9.44 18.44
CA ILE A 28 38.49 8.04 18.79
C ILE A 28 38.21 7.20 17.54
N VAL A 29 39.16 6.38 17.12
CA VAL A 29 39.03 5.53 15.94
C VAL A 29 39.08 4.07 16.36
N LEU A 30 38.00 3.34 16.06
CA LEU A 30 37.93 1.90 16.23
C LEU A 30 38.17 1.29 14.85
N VAL A 31 39.27 0.57 14.65
CA VAL A 31 39.66 0.08 13.32
C VAL A 31 39.58 -1.44 13.25
N ASP A 32 38.95 -1.92 12.19
CA ASP A 32 38.87 -3.34 11.88
C ASP A 32 40.21 -3.90 11.38
N ALA A 33 40.83 -4.80 12.16
CA ALA A 33 42.04 -5.50 11.76
C ALA A 33 41.80 -7.02 11.56
N SER A 34 40.54 -7.43 11.35
CA SER A 34 40.15 -8.82 11.14
C SER A 34 40.72 -9.41 9.83
N GLY A 35 40.56 -10.72 9.66
CA GLY A 35 41.02 -11.44 8.48
C GLY A 35 40.38 -10.96 7.17
N SER A 36 39.09 -10.61 7.20
CA SER A 36 38.35 -10.20 6.02
C SER A 36 38.85 -8.88 5.39
N THR A 37 39.54 -8.05 6.17
CA THR A 37 40.18 -6.81 5.67
C THR A 37 41.41 -7.02 4.78
N THR A 38 41.83 -8.27 4.57
CA THR A 38 42.91 -8.65 3.63
C THR A 38 42.47 -8.70 2.16
N GLU A 39 41.16 -8.65 1.88
CA GLU A 39 40.66 -8.63 0.51
C GLU A 39 41.18 -7.41 -0.28
N LYS A 40 41.37 -7.57 -1.59
CA LYS A 40 41.86 -6.49 -2.47
C LYS A 40 40.76 -5.44 -2.71
N PHE A 41 41.12 -4.17 -2.53
CA PHE A 41 40.29 -3.00 -2.82
C PHE A 41 40.59 -2.45 -4.22
N GLY A 42 39.73 -2.82 -5.17
CA GLY A 42 39.84 -2.35 -6.55
C GLY A 42 41.06 -2.88 -7.32
N PRO A 43 41.30 -2.36 -8.54
CA PRO A 43 42.39 -2.83 -9.42
C PRO A 43 43.78 -2.37 -8.95
N CYS A 44 43.86 -1.43 -8.01
CA CYS A 44 45.09 -0.77 -7.57
C CYS A 44 45.99 -1.62 -6.66
N GLY A 45 45.54 -2.80 -6.24
CA GLY A 45 46.33 -3.75 -5.45
C GLY A 45 46.38 -3.49 -3.93
N ASN A 46 45.84 -2.37 -3.43
CA ASN A 46 45.68 -2.13 -1.99
C ASN A 46 44.68 -3.11 -1.38
N VAL A 47 44.84 -3.45 -0.10
CA VAL A 47 43.87 -4.24 0.66
C VAL A 47 42.86 -3.35 1.37
N VAL A 48 41.68 -3.88 1.72
CA VAL A 48 40.61 -3.14 2.41
C VAL A 48 41.12 -2.43 3.67
N PHE A 49 41.99 -3.08 4.44
CA PHE A 49 42.61 -2.47 5.63
C PHE A 49 43.35 -1.15 5.33
N MET A 50 44.07 -1.07 4.20
CA MET A 50 44.76 0.16 3.78
C MET A 50 43.79 1.18 3.19
N ALA A 51 42.74 0.73 2.52
CA ALA A 51 41.69 1.62 2.03
C ALA A 51 40.89 2.28 3.17
N GLN A 52 40.68 1.59 4.30
CA GLN A 52 40.10 2.17 5.52
C GLN A 52 40.90 3.38 6.03
N LYS A 53 42.24 3.30 6.03
CA LYS A 53 43.13 4.43 6.34
C LYS A 53 42.93 5.59 5.37
N ASP A 54 42.91 5.31 4.07
CA ASP A 54 42.78 6.34 3.05
C ASP A 54 41.43 7.07 3.15
N VAL A 55 40.34 6.34 3.39
CA VAL A 55 39.00 6.91 3.61
C VAL A 55 38.97 7.76 4.88
N LEU A 56 39.55 7.28 5.98
CA LEU A 56 39.65 8.03 7.24
C LEU A 56 40.40 9.35 7.06
N LEU A 57 41.58 9.32 6.44
CA LEU A 57 42.41 10.51 6.22
C LEU A 57 41.81 11.48 5.19
N LYS A 58 41.12 10.97 4.17
CA LYS A 58 40.37 11.79 3.22
C LYS A 58 39.26 12.57 3.92
N LYS A 59 38.55 11.93 4.85
CA LYS A 59 37.43 12.54 5.57
C LYS A 59 37.86 13.47 6.70
N TYR A 60 39.01 13.19 7.33
CA TYR A 60 39.52 13.94 8.49
C TYR A 60 41.00 14.33 8.34
N PRO A 61 41.36 15.18 7.35
CA PRO A 61 42.75 15.41 6.97
C PRO A 61 43.60 16.15 8.02
N ASN A 62 42.98 16.87 8.96
CA ASN A 62 43.68 17.73 9.94
C ASN A 62 43.37 17.39 11.40
N ASN A 63 42.82 16.20 11.66
CA ASN A 63 42.43 15.78 13.00
C ASN A 63 43.56 15.03 13.71
N SER A 64 43.50 15.03 15.04
CA SER A 64 44.30 14.15 15.89
C SER A 64 43.46 12.96 16.33
N PHE A 65 44.09 11.80 16.51
CA PHE A 65 43.38 10.53 16.70
C PHE A 65 43.90 9.72 17.89
N ARG A 66 43.01 8.92 18.46
CA ARG A 66 43.31 7.81 19.38
C ARG A 66 42.81 6.52 18.76
N PHE A 67 43.56 5.42 18.84
CA PHE A 67 43.25 4.21 18.09
C PHE A 67 43.03 2.99 18.99
N ILE A 68 41.98 2.25 18.68
CA ILE A 68 41.77 0.86 19.12
C ILE A 68 41.59 0.02 17.86
N PHE A 69 42.52 -0.89 17.61
CA PHE A 69 42.35 -1.88 16.56
C PHE A 69 41.71 -3.11 17.19
N TRP A 70 40.68 -3.68 16.56
CA TRP A 70 40.16 -4.98 16.99
C TRP A 70 40.54 -6.08 16.02
N ASN A 71 40.66 -7.26 16.60
CA ASN A 71 40.91 -8.51 15.93
C ASN A 71 40.16 -9.62 16.68
N SER A 72 40.43 -10.89 16.37
CA SER A 72 39.88 -12.00 17.16
C SER A 72 40.64 -12.22 18.47
N GLU A 73 39.97 -12.80 19.47
CA GLU A 73 40.60 -13.37 20.67
C GLU A 73 41.41 -14.61 20.28
N ASN A 74 42.55 -14.43 19.64
CA ASN A 74 43.44 -15.53 19.27
C ASN A 74 44.63 -15.57 20.23
N LYS A 75 44.82 -16.71 20.90
CA LYS A 75 45.96 -16.97 21.80
C LYS A 75 47.33 -16.80 21.12
N HIS A 76 47.37 -16.79 19.78
CA HIS A 76 48.59 -16.64 18.99
C HIS A 76 48.96 -15.18 18.65
N SER A 77 48.10 -14.19 18.90
CA SER A 77 48.46 -12.78 18.65
C SER A 77 49.11 -12.17 19.89
N LYS A 78 50.42 -11.88 19.82
CA LYS A 78 51.16 -11.26 20.92
C LYS A 78 50.72 -9.81 21.23
N ASN A 79 50.19 -9.11 20.22
CA ASN A 79 49.87 -7.68 20.34
C ASN A 79 48.38 -7.41 20.58
N PHE A 80 47.47 -8.30 20.16
CA PHE A 80 46.03 -8.15 20.36
C PHE A 80 45.58 -8.83 21.66
N ILE A 81 45.77 -8.15 22.80
CA ILE A 81 45.38 -8.64 24.13
C ILE A 81 43.84 -8.63 24.22
N ASN A 82 43.24 -9.80 24.48
CA ASN A 82 41.77 -9.99 24.45
C ASN A 82 41.14 -9.49 23.14
N GLY A 83 41.84 -9.68 22.02
CA GLY A 83 41.36 -9.33 20.69
C GLY A 83 41.39 -7.82 20.37
N ILE A 84 42.05 -6.98 21.19
CA ILE A 84 42.24 -5.56 20.87
C ILE A 84 43.70 -5.14 21.00
N TRP A 85 44.10 -4.15 20.22
CA TRP A 85 45.39 -3.46 20.34
C TRP A 85 45.15 -1.95 20.43
N THR A 86 45.39 -1.40 21.61
CA THR A 86 45.16 0.01 21.91
C THR A 86 46.45 0.81 21.84
N PHE A 87 46.37 2.02 21.28
CA PHE A 87 47.45 3.01 21.30
C PHE A 87 47.02 4.19 22.15
N ASP A 88 47.47 4.22 23.40
CA ASP A 88 47.04 5.19 24.42
C ASP A 88 47.78 6.53 24.33
N TYR A 89 47.95 7.04 23.12
CA TYR A 89 48.48 8.37 22.84
C TYR A 89 47.74 9.01 21.68
N VAL A 90 47.79 10.34 21.63
CA VAL A 90 47.20 11.12 20.52
C VAL A 90 48.22 11.22 19.40
N THR A 91 47.82 10.91 18.16
CA THR A 91 48.71 10.96 16.99
C THR A 91 48.02 11.52 15.76
N SER A 92 48.78 12.21 14.93
CA SER A 92 48.44 12.55 13.54
C SER A 92 49.18 11.66 12.52
N LYS A 93 50.14 10.84 12.96
CA LYS A 93 50.92 9.91 12.13
C LYS A 93 50.16 8.59 11.90
N VAL A 94 49.00 8.68 11.23
CA VAL A 94 48.10 7.53 11.02
C VAL A 94 48.74 6.46 10.12
N THR A 95 49.51 6.86 9.09
CA THR A 95 50.08 5.94 8.10
C THR A 95 51.05 4.94 8.71
N ASP A 96 51.98 5.39 9.56
CA ASP A 96 52.97 4.52 10.20
C ASP A 96 52.28 3.50 11.11
N LEU A 97 51.22 3.92 11.80
CA LEU A 97 50.47 3.08 12.70
C LEU A 97 49.76 1.93 11.98
N PHE A 98 49.05 2.24 10.89
CA PHE A 98 48.41 1.21 10.06
C PHE A 98 49.44 0.24 9.47
N ALA A 99 50.61 0.71 9.06
CA ALA A 99 51.67 -0.17 8.57
C ALA A 99 52.16 -1.16 9.65
N VAL A 100 52.38 -0.69 10.88
CA VAL A 100 52.78 -1.54 12.02
C VAL A 100 51.71 -2.56 12.35
N VAL A 101 50.44 -2.15 12.43
CA VAL A 101 49.34 -3.07 12.75
C VAL A 101 49.15 -4.08 11.63
N TYR A 102 49.22 -3.66 10.36
CA TYR A 102 49.08 -4.55 9.21
C TYR A 102 50.12 -5.67 9.22
N ALA A 103 51.38 -5.36 9.52
CA ALA A 103 52.46 -6.34 9.61
C ALA A 103 52.30 -7.37 10.75
N ASN A 104 51.42 -7.09 11.72
CA ASN A 104 51.27 -7.89 12.94
C ASN A 104 49.85 -8.45 13.15
N LYS A 105 48.90 -8.16 12.25
CA LYS A 105 47.53 -8.66 12.34
C LYS A 105 47.46 -10.12 11.88
N ASN A 106 46.51 -10.88 12.42
CA ASN A 106 46.24 -12.25 11.99
C ASN A 106 45.25 -12.26 10.80
N GLU A 107 45.61 -12.92 9.71
CA GLU A 107 44.77 -13.05 8.50
C GLU A 107 43.57 -14.00 8.69
N PHE A 108 43.57 -14.86 9.72
CA PHE A 108 42.52 -15.85 9.99
C PHE A 108 41.59 -15.44 11.13
N ALA A 109 41.51 -14.16 11.42
CA ALA A 109 40.78 -13.69 12.57
C ALA A 109 39.33 -13.30 12.26
N SER A 110 38.44 -13.73 13.14
CA SER A 110 37.00 -13.41 13.19
C SER A 110 36.71 -11.90 13.28
N THR A 111 35.63 -11.45 12.65
CA THR A 111 35.22 -10.04 12.66
C THR A 111 34.26 -9.76 13.83
N LYS A 112 34.81 -9.25 14.93
CA LYS A 112 34.10 -9.02 16.22
C LYS A 112 34.19 -7.56 16.69
N PRO A 113 33.50 -6.61 16.04
CA PRO A 113 33.60 -5.17 16.36
C PRO A 113 33.18 -4.82 17.80
N GLY A 114 32.34 -5.64 18.44
CA GLY A 114 31.92 -5.43 19.83
C GLY A 114 33.09 -5.39 20.83
N LEU A 115 34.23 -6.01 20.51
CA LEU A 115 35.44 -5.98 21.36
C LEU A 115 35.99 -4.56 21.52
N ALA A 116 36.03 -3.78 20.43
CA ALA A 116 36.52 -2.40 20.46
C ALA A 116 35.61 -1.48 21.28
N PHE A 117 34.28 -1.62 21.10
CA PHE A 117 33.31 -0.85 21.87
C PHE A 117 33.34 -1.21 23.36
N ASN A 118 33.48 -2.49 23.70
CA ASN A 118 33.62 -2.92 25.09
C ASN A 118 34.93 -2.43 25.73
N ALA A 119 35.99 -2.26 24.94
CA ALA A 119 37.21 -1.64 25.44
C ALA A 119 36.95 -0.22 25.94
N LEU A 120 36.21 0.59 25.16
CA LEU A 120 35.86 1.96 25.55
C LEU A 120 35.00 2.06 26.82
N ASN A 121 34.28 1.00 27.19
CA ASN A 121 33.52 0.94 28.44
C ASN A 121 34.40 0.72 29.68
N ARG A 122 35.70 0.45 29.51
CA ARG A 122 36.61 0.24 30.65
C ARG A 122 36.99 1.58 31.29
N PRO A 123 37.10 1.66 32.63
CA PRO A 123 37.40 2.90 33.34
C PRO A 123 38.69 3.59 32.89
N GLU A 124 39.69 2.82 32.44
CA GLU A 124 40.98 3.33 31.96
C GLU A 124 40.85 4.33 30.80
N TYR A 125 39.83 4.20 29.94
CA TYR A 125 39.63 5.08 28.78
C TYR A 125 38.67 6.24 29.04
N ASN A 126 38.21 6.44 30.29
CA ASN A 126 37.31 7.55 30.62
C ASN A 126 37.87 8.92 30.22
N HIS A 127 39.19 9.07 30.27
CA HIS A 127 39.89 10.31 29.92
C HIS A 127 39.93 10.58 28.39
N TRP A 128 39.48 9.65 27.55
CA TRP A 128 39.37 9.85 26.10
C TRP A 128 38.11 10.62 25.70
N PHE A 129 37.12 10.73 26.60
CA PHE A 129 35.84 11.38 26.34
C PHE A 129 35.86 12.85 26.73
N ASN A 130 35.28 13.69 25.88
CA ASN A 130 35.07 15.09 26.16
C ASN A 130 33.86 15.27 27.08
N ASN A 131 34.10 15.73 28.31
CA ASN A 131 33.02 16.00 29.26
C ASN A 131 32.22 17.27 28.94
N ASN A 132 32.80 18.17 28.13
CA ASN A 132 32.26 19.51 27.86
C ASN A 132 31.69 19.65 26.45
N GLY A 133 31.73 18.60 25.63
CA GLY A 133 31.32 18.62 24.23
C GLY A 133 31.26 17.22 23.62
N PRO A 134 30.77 17.08 22.38
CA PRO A 134 30.60 15.77 21.76
C PRO A 134 31.95 15.07 21.57
N THR A 135 31.96 13.76 21.85
CA THR A 135 33.09 12.88 21.55
C THR A 135 32.79 12.13 20.26
N LYS A 136 33.61 12.34 19.22
CA LYS A 136 33.45 11.65 17.95
C LYS A 136 34.18 10.31 17.95
N ILE A 137 33.44 9.25 17.61
CA ILE A 137 33.95 7.89 17.43
C ILE A 137 33.75 7.51 15.96
N VAL A 138 34.84 7.16 15.28
CA VAL A 138 34.83 6.75 13.88
C VAL A 138 35.21 5.27 13.78
N VAL A 139 34.46 4.51 12.98
CA VAL A 139 34.61 3.05 12.85
C VAL A 139 34.88 2.67 11.39
N PRO A 140 36.14 2.68 10.93
CA PRO A 140 36.50 2.10 9.65
C PRO A 140 36.46 0.56 9.72
N THR A 141 35.65 -0.05 8.86
CA THR A 141 35.43 -1.51 8.82
C THR A 141 35.15 -1.98 7.40
N ASP A 142 35.19 -3.28 7.15
CA ASP A 142 34.67 -3.86 5.90
C ASP A 142 33.16 -4.17 5.97
N GLY A 143 32.53 -3.95 7.13
CA GLY A 143 31.10 -4.12 7.37
C GLY A 143 30.67 -5.55 7.72
N ASN A 144 31.61 -6.50 7.73
CA ASN A 144 31.32 -7.88 8.11
C ASN A 144 31.22 -8.03 9.63
N VAL A 145 30.35 -8.92 10.09
CA VAL A 145 30.24 -9.32 11.48
C VAL A 145 29.97 -10.82 11.50
N ASP A 146 30.74 -11.57 12.28
CA ASP A 146 30.57 -13.01 12.36
C ASP A 146 29.22 -13.38 12.99
N SER A 147 28.60 -14.43 12.44
CA SER A 147 27.31 -14.95 12.92
C SER A 147 27.39 -15.35 14.40
N GLY A 148 26.44 -14.90 15.21
CA GLY A 148 26.39 -15.13 16.65
C GLY A 148 27.03 -14.02 17.50
N HIS A 149 27.60 -12.98 16.89
CA HIS A 149 28.19 -11.83 17.59
C HIS A 149 27.43 -10.52 17.41
N GLU A 150 26.28 -10.56 16.73
CA GLU A 150 25.46 -9.39 16.44
C GLU A 150 24.90 -8.75 17.72
N SER A 151 24.36 -9.57 18.63
CA SER A 151 23.83 -9.08 19.91
C SER A 151 24.92 -8.52 20.81
N ASN A 152 26.15 -9.05 20.73
CA ASN A 152 27.29 -8.54 21.50
C ASN A 152 27.68 -7.13 21.05
N LEU A 153 27.70 -6.87 19.74
CA LEU A 153 27.94 -5.53 19.21
C LEU A 153 26.86 -4.55 19.66
N ALA A 154 25.59 -4.94 19.53
CA ALA A 154 24.46 -4.09 19.90
C ALA A 154 24.49 -3.73 21.40
N ASN A 155 24.76 -4.71 22.26
CA ASN A 155 24.89 -4.49 23.70
C ASN A 155 26.09 -3.59 24.02
N ALA A 156 27.23 -3.77 23.35
CA ALA A 156 28.41 -2.93 23.56
C ALA A 156 28.14 -1.45 23.24
N ILE A 157 27.45 -1.17 22.14
CA ILE A 157 27.05 0.19 21.74
C ILE A 157 26.02 0.78 22.71
N LYS A 158 24.98 0.01 23.08
CA LYS A 158 23.96 0.45 24.05
C LYS A 158 24.57 0.77 25.41
N ASN A 159 25.48 -0.07 25.89
CA ASN A 159 26.19 0.15 27.14
C ASN A 159 27.03 1.43 27.09
N LEU A 160 27.72 1.69 25.98
CA LEU A 160 28.51 2.90 25.81
C LEU A 160 27.66 4.18 25.96
N TYR A 161 26.46 4.20 25.37
CA TYR A 161 25.51 5.30 25.57
C TYR A 161 24.91 5.34 26.98
N GLY A 162 24.72 4.18 27.63
CA GLY A 162 24.27 4.12 29.03
C GLY A 162 25.24 4.80 30.01
N TYR A 163 26.54 4.81 29.70
CA TYR A 163 27.55 5.49 30.49
C TYR A 163 27.84 6.94 30.05
N ARG A 164 27.44 7.32 28.81
CA ARG A 164 27.88 8.56 28.16
C ARG A 164 26.80 9.14 27.24
N ASN A 165 26.34 10.35 27.52
CA ASN A 165 25.24 10.98 26.77
C ASN A 165 25.68 11.87 25.59
N ASN A 166 26.99 12.02 25.34
CA ASN A 166 27.52 12.99 24.37
C ASN A 166 28.52 12.35 23.40
N ILE A 167 28.09 11.30 22.71
CA ILE A 167 28.89 10.53 21.75
C ILE A 167 28.27 10.66 20.36
N GLU A 168 29.12 10.75 19.35
CA GLU A 168 28.72 10.64 17.94
C GLU A 168 29.46 9.45 17.30
N ILE A 169 28.71 8.42 16.89
CA ILE A 169 29.28 7.23 16.25
C ILE A 169 29.08 7.30 14.74
N GLU A 170 30.20 7.29 14.02
CA GLU A 170 30.24 7.28 12.56
C GLU A 170 30.90 6.01 12.03
N ILE A 171 30.24 5.31 11.11
CA ILE A 171 30.73 4.08 10.51
C ILE A 171 31.15 4.34 9.07
N LEU A 172 32.36 3.89 8.71
CA LEU A 172 32.93 3.98 7.37
C LEU A 172 33.18 2.55 6.86
N ALA A 173 32.19 1.97 6.18
CA ALA A 173 32.34 0.64 5.58
C ALA A 173 33.11 0.72 4.27
N VAL A 174 34.14 -0.10 4.10
CA VAL A 174 35.00 -0.13 2.92
C VAL A 174 34.89 -1.49 2.26
N GLU A 175 34.35 -1.53 1.06
CA GLU A 175 34.05 -2.76 0.34
C GLU A 175 35.08 -3.06 -0.74
N PRO A 176 35.53 -4.31 -0.87
CA PRO A 176 36.48 -4.69 -1.92
C PRO A 176 35.85 -4.74 -3.32
N LYS A 177 34.53 -5.01 -3.40
CA LYS A 177 33.81 -5.25 -4.66
C LYS A 177 33.24 -3.95 -5.24
N THR A 178 33.33 -3.80 -6.56
CA THR A 178 32.60 -2.76 -7.30
C THR A 178 31.10 -3.03 -7.24
N ARG A 179 30.33 -2.04 -6.77
CA ARG A 179 28.86 -2.11 -6.71
C ARG A 179 28.26 -0.78 -7.08
N ASN A 180 27.16 -0.84 -7.82
CA ASN A 180 26.31 0.29 -8.10
C ASN A 180 25.19 0.36 -7.06
N TYR A 181 25.37 1.22 -6.05
CA TYR A 181 24.36 1.46 -5.02
C TYR A 181 23.06 2.09 -5.55
N ALA A 182 22.98 2.46 -6.83
CA ALA A 182 21.71 2.83 -7.47
C ALA A 182 20.76 1.62 -7.67
N LEU A 183 21.27 0.39 -7.66
CA LEU A 183 20.49 -0.84 -7.87
C LEU A 183 20.15 -1.50 -6.53
N SER A 184 18.85 -1.62 -6.22
CA SER A 184 18.36 -2.18 -4.95
C SER A 184 18.86 -3.60 -4.64
N ALA A 185 19.03 -4.43 -5.67
CA ALA A 185 19.54 -5.80 -5.51
C ALA A 185 21.04 -5.83 -5.13
N GLU A 186 21.81 -4.84 -5.58
CA GLU A 186 23.22 -4.70 -5.22
C GLU A 186 23.40 -4.08 -3.84
N MET A 187 22.51 -3.14 -3.46
CA MET A 187 22.43 -2.61 -2.10
C MET A 187 22.24 -3.73 -1.08
N THR A 188 21.27 -4.63 -1.26
CA THR A 188 20.99 -5.72 -0.29
C THR A 188 22.16 -6.68 -0.06
N ASN A 189 23.09 -6.74 -1.01
CA ASN A 189 24.25 -7.62 -0.93
C ASN A 189 25.52 -6.90 -0.46
N ALA A 190 25.49 -5.58 -0.26
CA ALA A 190 26.62 -4.72 0.12
C ALA A 190 27.32 -5.24 1.38
N ALA A 191 28.65 -5.08 1.49
CA ALA A 191 29.38 -5.51 2.70
C ALA A 191 28.92 -4.71 3.93
N GLY A 192 28.53 -3.44 3.75
CA GLY A 192 27.86 -2.65 4.78
C GLY A 192 26.49 -3.20 5.22
N CYS A 193 25.87 -4.15 4.51
CA CYS A 193 24.54 -4.66 4.87
C CYS A 193 24.51 -5.59 6.07
N SER A 194 25.59 -6.28 6.43
CA SER A 194 25.58 -7.12 7.65
C SER A 194 25.48 -6.21 8.88
N LEU A 195 26.34 -5.20 8.96
CA LEU A 195 26.27 -4.17 9.99
C LEU A 195 24.98 -3.35 9.91
N ALA A 196 24.52 -2.94 8.72
CA ALA A 196 23.23 -2.23 8.55
C ALA A 196 22.05 -3.04 9.06
N ARG A 197 22.01 -4.36 8.78
CA ARG A 197 20.97 -5.27 9.24
C ARG A 197 20.97 -5.39 10.77
N ILE A 198 22.15 -5.43 11.40
CA ILE A 198 22.26 -5.45 12.86
C ILE A 198 21.75 -4.14 13.45
N ILE A 199 22.21 -3.01 12.91
CA ILE A 199 21.76 -1.68 13.31
C ILE A 199 20.24 -1.59 13.27
N GLN A 200 19.63 -2.06 12.18
CA GLN A 200 18.19 -2.04 12.01
C GLN A 200 17.45 -3.03 12.94
N ARG A 201 17.93 -4.28 13.01
CA ARG A 201 17.29 -5.34 13.80
C ARG A 201 17.31 -5.03 15.29
N GLU A 202 18.41 -4.47 15.77
CA GLU A 202 18.66 -4.19 17.20
C GLU A 202 18.25 -2.78 17.61
N ARG A 203 17.69 -1.99 16.68
CA ARG A 203 17.22 -0.60 16.83
C ARG A 203 18.31 0.37 17.28
N LEU A 204 19.48 0.31 16.64
CA LEU A 204 20.63 1.17 16.94
C LEU A 204 20.63 2.46 16.10
N GLU A 205 19.62 2.70 15.26
CA GLU A 205 19.58 3.89 14.40
C GLU A 205 19.57 5.18 15.21
N ASP A 206 19.09 5.15 16.45
CA ASP A 206 19.10 6.31 17.35
C ASP A 206 20.48 6.60 17.96
N LEU A 207 21.42 5.66 17.86
CA LEU A 207 22.74 5.71 18.49
C LEU A 207 23.88 5.91 17.49
N ILE A 208 23.61 5.87 16.19
CA ILE A 208 24.61 6.00 15.12
C ILE A 208 24.29 7.25 14.33
N THR A 209 25.25 8.19 14.27
CA THR A 209 25.05 9.49 13.63
C THR A 209 25.23 9.39 12.13
N ASN A 210 26.22 8.65 11.65
CA ASN A 210 26.50 8.49 10.22
C ASN A 210 26.90 7.05 9.88
N PHE A 211 26.48 6.56 8.71
CA PHE A 211 26.94 5.31 8.14
C PHE A 211 27.14 5.46 6.64
N ASP A 212 28.41 5.48 6.21
CA ASP A 212 28.79 5.60 4.82
C ASP A 212 29.52 4.33 4.33
N SER A 213 29.25 3.93 3.08
CA SER A 213 29.95 2.85 2.40
C SER A 213 30.80 3.35 1.24
N TYR A 214 32.01 2.84 1.11
CA TYR A 214 33.00 3.17 0.10
C TYR A 214 33.34 1.93 -0.70
N ASN A 215 33.46 2.05 -2.00
CA ASN A 215 33.88 0.95 -2.87
C ASN A 215 34.69 1.48 -4.06
N PRO A 216 35.31 0.64 -4.90
CA PRO A 216 36.19 1.12 -5.97
C PRO A 216 35.47 1.96 -7.04
N THR A 217 34.14 1.88 -7.13
CA THR A 217 33.28 2.70 -8.00
C THR A 217 32.66 3.91 -7.30
N CYS A 218 32.76 4.01 -5.97
CA CYS A 218 32.15 5.04 -5.14
C CYS A 218 33.16 5.51 -4.08
N LEU A 219 34.21 6.22 -4.53
CA LEU A 219 35.31 6.69 -3.70
C LEU A 219 34.95 7.91 -2.82
N ASP A 220 33.85 8.59 -3.14
CA ASP A 220 33.32 9.71 -2.35
C ASP A 220 32.35 9.25 -1.26
N GLY A 221 32.02 7.96 -1.24
CA GLY A 221 31.14 7.35 -0.24
C GLY A 221 29.66 7.46 -0.62
N PHE A 222 28.91 6.45 -0.19
CA PHE A 222 27.46 6.38 -0.28
C PHE A 222 26.88 6.35 1.13
N SER A 223 26.06 7.34 1.49
CA SER A 223 25.48 7.42 2.83
C SER A 223 24.23 6.54 2.95
N HIS A 224 24.28 5.55 3.84
CA HIS A 224 23.17 4.68 4.22
C HIS A 224 22.32 5.25 5.36
N MET A 225 22.93 6.12 6.17
CA MET A 225 22.28 6.81 7.28
C MET A 225 23.06 8.07 7.55
N SER A 226 22.36 9.20 7.65
CA SER A 226 22.91 10.39 8.25
C SER A 226 21.86 11.07 9.10
N ARG A 227 22.18 11.20 10.38
CA ARG A 227 21.38 11.88 11.37
C ARG A 227 22.17 13.06 11.90
N VAL A 228 21.52 14.21 11.86
CA VAL A 228 22.03 15.40 12.52
C VAL A 228 21.48 15.39 13.93
N ASN A 229 22.35 15.51 14.93
CA ASN A 229 21.92 15.81 16.30
C ASN A 229 21.37 17.24 16.32
N VAL A 230 20.03 17.36 16.29
CA VAL A 230 19.36 18.66 16.22
C VAL A 230 19.26 19.27 17.61
N PRO A 231 19.80 20.47 17.85
CA PRO A 231 19.63 21.17 19.13
C PRO A 231 18.15 21.43 19.46
N LEU A 232 17.84 21.53 20.75
CA LEU A 232 16.50 21.93 21.20
C LEU A 232 16.08 23.26 20.57
N GLY A 233 14.86 23.32 20.03
CA GLY A 233 14.33 24.51 19.34
C GLY A 233 14.60 24.57 17.83
N PHE A 234 15.34 23.61 17.28
CA PHE A 234 15.64 23.53 15.85
C PHE A 234 14.90 22.37 15.16
N ILE A 235 14.79 22.46 13.83
CA ILE A 235 14.15 21.48 12.95
C ILE A 235 15.20 20.97 11.94
N PRO A 236 15.31 19.64 11.71
CA PRO A 236 16.22 19.10 10.71
C PRO A 236 15.71 19.25 9.27
N PHE A 237 16.64 19.30 8.31
CA PHE A 237 16.41 19.09 6.89
C PHE A 237 17.66 18.47 6.25
N GLY A 238 17.63 17.15 6.00
CA GLY A 238 18.82 16.40 5.56
C GLY A 238 19.96 16.52 6.59
N HIS A 239 21.12 16.99 6.13
CA HIS A 239 22.29 17.25 7.00
C HIS A 239 22.28 18.64 7.67
N TYR A 240 21.24 19.43 7.46
CA TYR A 240 21.11 20.78 8.01
C TYR A 240 20.06 20.84 9.12
N TYR A 241 20.06 21.93 9.88
CA TYR A 241 18.96 22.30 10.77
C TYR A 241 18.73 23.81 10.76
N PHE A 242 17.54 24.23 11.13
CA PHE A 242 17.16 25.64 11.22
C PHE A 242 16.22 25.88 12.41
N PRO A 243 16.19 27.11 12.98
CA PRO A 243 15.32 27.43 14.10
C PRO A 243 13.83 27.21 13.79
N ARG A 244 13.04 26.73 14.76
CA ARG A 244 11.60 26.45 14.54
C ARG A 244 10.80 27.67 14.07
N ASN A 245 11.19 28.88 14.47
CA ASN A 245 10.56 30.14 14.05
C ASN A 245 10.86 30.54 12.60
N GLU A 246 11.88 29.96 11.97
CA GLU A 246 12.24 30.20 10.56
C GLU A 246 11.54 29.24 9.59
N GLU A 247 10.63 28.38 10.07
CA GLU A 247 9.89 27.44 9.23
C GLU A 247 9.12 28.08 8.07
N PRO A 248 8.40 29.22 8.23
CA PRO A 248 7.75 29.88 7.10
C PRO A 248 8.75 30.38 6.04
N THR A 249 9.90 30.91 6.47
CA THR A 249 10.98 31.35 5.57
C THR A 249 11.52 30.17 4.79
N PHE A 250 11.84 29.08 5.49
CA PHE A 250 12.33 27.83 4.91
C PHE A 250 11.34 27.25 3.90
N PHE A 251 10.05 27.18 4.25
CA PHE A 251 8.99 26.68 3.36
C PHE A 251 8.94 27.45 2.04
N ASN A 252 9.02 28.79 2.08
CA ASN A 252 8.99 29.63 0.89
C ASN A 252 10.25 29.43 0.01
N LEU A 253 11.43 29.34 0.63
CA LEU A 253 12.67 29.05 -0.09
C LEU A 253 12.65 27.67 -0.76
N LEU A 254 12.14 26.66 -0.06
CA LEU A 254 12.01 25.31 -0.56
C LEU A 254 11.02 25.22 -1.73
N THR A 255 9.89 25.92 -1.61
CA THR A 255 8.87 26.06 -2.66
C THR A 255 9.47 26.64 -3.94
N LYS A 256 10.25 27.72 -3.80
CA LYS A 256 10.96 28.33 -4.93
C LYS A 256 11.99 27.37 -5.54
N HIS A 257 12.78 26.69 -4.70
CA HIS A 257 13.81 25.77 -5.16
C HIS A 257 13.23 24.58 -5.95
N VAL A 258 12.06 24.04 -5.54
CA VAL A 258 11.37 22.97 -6.28
C VAL A 258 10.80 23.48 -7.60
N ALA A 259 10.26 24.70 -7.64
CA ALA A 259 9.71 25.28 -8.87
C ALA A 259 10.77 25.59 -9.95
N GLU A 260 11.99 25.93 -9.51
CA GLU A 260 13.12 26.28 -10.39
C GLU A 260 13.96 25.07 -10.84
N ASN A 261 13.80 23.92 -10.19
CA ASN A 261 14.52 22.69 -10.50
C ASN A 261 13.60 21.70 -11.23
N ASN A 262 14.06 21.05 -12.31
CA ASN A 262 13.31 20.01 -13.02
C ASN A 262 13.93 18.61 -12.89
N ASN A 263 14.97 18.46 -12.07
CA ASN A 263 15.67 17.19 -11.90
C ASN A 263 14.92 16.29 -10.91
N LEU A 264 14.45 15.14 -11.39
CA LEU A 264 13.73 14.14 -10.58
C LEU A 264 14.52 13.70 -9.34
N ASP A 265 15.82 13.43 -9.47
CA ASP A 265 16.66 13.01 -8.35
C ASP A 265 16.81 14.12 -7.30
N SER A 266 16.82 15.38 -7.74
CA SER A 266 16.84 16.52 -6.82
C SER A 266 15.51 16.63 -6.06
N HIS A 267 14.36 16.55 -6.76
CA HIS A 267 13.04 16.55 -6.10
C HIS A 267 12.88 15.38 -5.13
N MET A 268 13.40 14.21 -5.50
CA MET A 268 13.36 13.01 -4.69
C MET A 268 14.22 13.15 -3.41
N ARG A 269 15.42 13.76 -3.50
CA ARG A 269 16.23 14.11 -2.33
C ARG A 269 15.53 15.12 -1.42
N ILE A 270 14.79 16.07 -2.00
CA ILE A 270 14.01 17.04 -1.23
C ILE A 270 12.90 16.32 -0.44
N ILE A 271 12.15 15.40 -1.05
CA ILE A 271 11.15 14.58 -0.33
C ILE A 271 11.80 13.84 0.85
N GLN A 272 12.94 13.19 0.62
CA GLN A 272 13.68 12.46 1.64
C GLN A 272 14.04 13.36 2.84
N ASN A 273 14.54 14.56 2.57
CA ASN A 273 14.93 15.51 3.61
C ASN A 273 13.72 16.10 4.36
N ILE A 274 12.61 16.36 3.65
CA ILE A 274 11.35 16.87 4.25
C ILE A 274 10.75 15.89 5.25
N ILE A 275 10.91 14.57 5.06
CA ILE A 275 10.33 13.58 5.97
C ILE A 275 10.79 13.82 7.41
N LEU A 276 12.09 14.07 7.62
CA LEU A 276 12.66 14.36 8.93
C LEU A 276 12.12 15.67 9.50
N THR A 277 11.99 16.70 8.65
CA THR A 277 11.40 17.99 8.99
C THR A 277 9.97 17.83 9.48
N ILE A 278 9.11 17.13 8.72
CA ILE A 278 7.70 16.94 9.08
C ILE A 278 7.58 16.08 10.33
N LYS A 279 8.33 14.98 10.46
CA LYS A 279 8.33 14.14 11.67
C LYS A 279 8.58 14.97 12.93
N LYS A 280 9.54 15.91 12.87
CA LYS A 280 9.85 16.78 14.00
C LYS A 280 8.74 17.80 14.26
N LEU A 281 8.12 18.34 13.21
CA LEU A 281 7.04 19.31 13.33
C LEU A 281 5.74 18.71 13.87
N VAL A 282 5.39 17.48 13.47
CA VAL A 282 4.12 16.83 13.87
C VAL A 282 4.17 16.15 15.24
N GLN A 283 5.34 16.03 15.86
CA GLN A 283 5.54 15.30 17.12
C GLN A 283 4.60 15.77 18.25
N ASP A 284 4.26 17.06 18.26
CA ASP A 284 3.40 17.69 19.27
C ASP A 284 2.04 18.16 18.71
N MET A 285 1.64 17.70 17.52
CA MET A 285 0.44 18.18 16.83
C MET A 285 -0.73 17.18 16.89
N THR A 286 -1.96 17.69 16.82
CA THR A 286 -3.17 16.85 16.69
C THR A 286 -3.24 16.20 15.30
N PRO A 287 -3.92 15.04 15.12
CA PRO A 287 -4.00 14.37 13.82
C PRO A 287 -4.53 15.25 12.67
N LYS A 288 -5.45 16.18 12.99
CA LYS A 288 -5.98 17.15 12.02
C LYS A 288 -4.91 18.14 11.57
N MET A 289 -4.18 18.74 12.51
CA MET A 289 -3.09 19.69 12.21
C MET A 289 -1.93 19.00 11.50
N SER A 290 -1.60 17.76 11.88
CA SER A 290 -0.59 16.95 11.19
C SER A 290 -0.99 16.68 9.73
N SER A 291 -2.28 16.43 9.47
CA SER A 291 -2.80 16.24 8.11
C SER A 291 -2.74 17.53 7.27
N GLU A 292 -3.05 18.68 7.87
CA GLU A 292 -2.94 19.99 7.22
C GLU A 292 -1.48 20.36 6.91
N LEU A 293 -0.55 20.08 7.84
CA LEU A 293 0.89 20.30 7.63
C LEU A 293 1.45 19.40 6.53
N LEU A 294 1.08 18.12 6.55
CA LEU A 294 1.40 17.15 5.49
C LEU A 294 0.93 17.65 4.13
N PHE A 295 -0.31 18.14 4.07
CA PHE A 295 -0.89 18.70 2.85
C PHE A 295 -0.07 19.92 2.38
N ARG A 296 0.26 20.86 3.28
CA ARG A 296 1.06 22.04 2.96
C ARG A 296 2.43 21.67 2.37
N TYR A 297 3.17 20.75 2.98
CA TYR A 297 4.47 20.32 2.44
C TYR A 297 4.37 19.49 1.17
N SER A 298 3.31 18.68 1.01
CA SER A 298 3.07 17.97 -0.25
C SER A 298 2.74 18.93 -1.40
N SER A 299 2.13 20.09 -1.12
CA SER A 299 1.78 21.07 -2.16
C SER A 299 2.97 21.75 -2.83
N ILE A 300 4.16 21.64 -2.22
CA ILE A 300 5.43 22.10 -2.81
C ILE A 300 5.69 21.40 -4.15
N PHE A 301 5.21 20.16 -4.34
CA PHE A 301 5.42 19.39 -5.57
C PHE A 301 4.31 19.59 -6.61
N TRP A 302 3.42 20.57 -6.43
CA TRP A 302 2.25 20.76 -7.29
C TRP A 302 2.50 21.67 -8.51
N PHE A 303 3.74 22.12 -8.71
CA PHE A 303 4.13 22.96 -9.85
C PHE A 303 4.22 22.17 -11.15
N ASP A 304 3.92 22.83 -12.27
CA ASP A 304 3.93 22.23 -13.61
C ASP A 304 5.32 21.69 -14.04
N ASN A 305 6.41 22.21 -13.45
CA ASN A 305 7.78 21.77 -13.71
C ASN A 305 8.26 20.63 -12.79
N CYS A 306 7.42 20.16 -11.87
CA CYS A 306 7.79 19.07 -10.96
C CYS A 306 7.57 17.70 -11.62
N ASN A 307 8.64 16.90 -11.69
CA ASN A 307 8.61 15.56 -12.26
C ASN A 307 8.10 14.49 -11.29
N ILE A 308 7.66 14.88 -10.09
CA ILE A 308 7.08 13.98 -9.10
C ILE A 308 5.57 14.19 -9.04
N ASP A 309 4.81 13.11 -9.12
CA ASP A 309 3.36 13.16 -8.95
C ASP A 309 2.99 13.66 -7.52
N PRO A 310 2.20 14.74 -7.39
CA PRO A 310 1.70 15.26 -6.13
C PRO A 310 1.07 14.26 -5.17
N ALA A 311 0.24 13.34 -5.69
CA ALA A 311 -0.43 12.35 -4.87
C ALA A 311 0.59 11.36 -4.31
N LEU A 312 1.57 11.00 -5.13
CA LEU A 312 2.67 10.14 -4.76
C LEU A 312 3.55 10.74 -3.66
N ALA A 313 3.94 12.01 -3.81
CA ALA A 313 4.70 12.73 -2.77
C ALA A 313 3.92 12.74 -1.43
N THR A 314 2.61 12.97 -1.48
CA THR A 314 1.75 12.95 -0.28
C THR A 314 1.75 11.58 0.39
N ILE A 315 1.63 10.49 -0.39
CA ILE A 315 1.65 9.12 0.12
C ILE A 315 3.00 8.80 0.76
N MET A 316 4.10 9.19 0.11
CA MET A 316 5.45 8.98 0.63
C MET A 316 5.64 9.66 1.98
N LEU A 317 5.30 10.95 2.06
CA LEU A 317 5.42 11.71 3.30
C LEU A 317 4.55 11.10 4.40
N LYS A 318 3.32 10.70 4.09
CA LYS A 318 2.40 10.08 5.04
C LYS A 318 2.90 8.72 5.55
N GLN A 319 3.26 7.81 4.65
CA GLN A 319 3.80 6.48 5.01
C GLN A 319 5.09 6.60 5.82
N ALA A 320 5.93 7.58 5.51
CA ALA A 320 7.15 7.81 6.24
C ALA A 320 6.90 8.30 7.67
N ILE A 321 5.88 9.12 7.89
CA ILE A 321 5.47 9.58 9.22
C ILE A 321 4.78 8.46 10.02
N GLU A 322 3.91 7.68 9.39
CA GLU A 322 3.16 6.59 10.03
C GLU A 322 4.00 5.32 10.26
N GLY A 323 5.09 5.13 9.50
CA GLY A 323 5.93 3.93 9.54
C GLY A 323 7.14 3.99 10.46
N THR A 324 7.56 2.82 10.97
CA THR A 324 8.82 2.59 11.72
C THR A 324 10.05 2.42 10.82
N ARG A 325 9.90 2.53 9.49
CA ARG A 325 11.00 2.31 8.52
C ARG A 325 11.89 3.56 8.38
N THR A 326 13.17 3.36 8.08
CA THR A 326 14.10 4.45 7.75
C THR A 326 13.72 5.12 6.43
N THR A 327 14.02 6.41 6.30
CA THR A 327 13.75 7.24 5.11
C THR A 327 14.28 6.62 3.82
N ASP A 328 15.40 5.92 3.91
CA ASP A 328 16.17 5.46 2.76
C ASP A 328 15.67 4.10 2.25
N LEU A 329 15.10 3.27 3.13
CA LEU A 329 14.35 2.07 2.74
C LEU A 329 13.04 2.43 2.05
N ILE A 330 12.34 3.47 2.51
CA ILE A 330 11.13 3.98 1.84
C ILE A 330 11.49 4.50 0.44
N TYR A 331 12.68 5.10 0.29
CA TYR A 331 13.20 5.60 -0.98
C TYR A 331 13.59 4.50 -1.97
N ALA A 332 14.31 3.46 -1.53
CA ALA A 332 14.68 2.32 -2.36
C ALA A 332 13.44 1.50 -2.76
N ASP A 333 12.54 1.26 -1.81
CA ASP A 333 11.25 0.60 -2.02
C ASP A 333 10.40 1.44 -3.00
N PHE A 334 10.42 2.77 -2.90
CA PHE A 334 9.77 3.67 -3.84
C PHE A 334 10.32 3.56 -5.27
N ARG A 335 11.65 3.61 -5.46
CA ARG A 335 12.25 3.48 -6.80
C ARG A 335 11.96 2.11 -7.42
N SER A 336 11.92 1.02 -6.64
CA SER A 336 11.49 -0.28 -7.16
C SER A 336 9.98 -0.33 -7.45
N ARG A 337 9.18 0.36 -6.64
CA ARG A 337 7.72 0.45 -6.72
C ARG A 337 7.20 1.33 -7.86
N LEU A 338 7.98 2.28 -8.36
CA LEU A 338 7.66 3.00 -9.59
C LEU A 338 7.47 2.04 -10.76
N ASN A 339 8.16 0.90 -10.80
CA ASN A 339 7.93 -0.12 -11.83
C ASN A 339 6.64 -0.94 -11.61
N GLU A 340 6.08 -0.97 -10.40
CA GLU A 340 4.83 -1.65 -10.03
C GLU A 340 3.59 -0.73 -10.06
N LEU A 341 3.73 0.48 -10.63
CA LEU A 341 2.73 1.55 -10.71
C LEU A 341 1.28 1.07 -10.89
N TYR A 342 1.04 0.11 -11.78
CA TYR A 342 -0.31 -0.39 -12.09
C TYR A 342 -1.04 -1.05 -10.91
N LYS A 343 -0.32 -1.75 -10.03
CA LYS A 343 -0.92 -2.44 -8.88
C LYS A 343 -1.29 -1.45 -7.77
N GLN A 344 -0.56 -0.34 -7.69
CA GLN A 344 -0.79 0.70 -6.70
C GLN A 344 -1.98 1.58 -7.06
N VAL A 345 -2.21 1.90 -8.34
CA VAL A 345 -3.35 2.73 -8.72
C VAL A 345 -4.69 2.13 -8.26
N ASP A 346 -4.86 0.81 -8.34
CA ASP A 346 -6.06 0.14 -7.83
C ASP A 346 -6.21 0.27 -6.30
N GLU A 347 -5.12 0.21 -5.53
CA GLU A 347 -5.13 0.46 -4.08
C GLU A 347 -5.39 1.93 -3.76
N LEU A 348 -4.83 2.85 -4.55
CA LEU A 348 -4.97 4.29 -4.39
C LEU A 348 -6.38 4.77 -4.70
N LEU A 349 -7.02 4.22 -5.74
CA LEU A 349 -8.42 4.48 -6.04
C LEU A 349 -9.34 3.98 -4.93
N ARG A 350 -8.93 2.97 -4.14
CA ARG A 350 -9.66 2.49 -2.96
C ARG A 350 -9.36 3.28 -1.68
N SER A 351 -8.41 4.21 -1.74
CA SER A 351 -8.02 5.03 -0.59
C SER A 351 -9.04 6.15 -0.33
N LYS A 352 -9.00 6.73 0.89
CA LYS A 352 -9.81 7.90 1.25
C LYS A 352 -9.46 9.19 0.47
N ASN A 353 -8.40 9.16 -0.35
CA ASN A 353 -7.86 10.32 -1.05
C ASN A 353 -8.08 10.26 -2.57
N ILE A 354 -9.08 9.51 -3.06
CA ILE A 354 -9.33 9.34 -4.50
C ILE A 354 -9.41 10.66 -5.30
N LYS A 355 -9.92 11.76 -4.72
CA LYS A 355 -9.92 13.08 -5.39
C LYS A 355 -8.52 13.48 -5.87
N GLN A 356 -7.51 13.27 -5.02
CA GLN A 356 -6.11 13.59 -5.34
C GLN A 356 -5.56 12.65 -6.42
N VAL A 357 -5.89 11.36 -6.33
CA VAL A 357 -5.45 10.32 -7.28
C VAL A 357 -6.03 10.56 -8.68
N LEU A 358 -7.25 11.10 -8.76
CA LEU A 358 -7.88 11.52 -10.02
C LEU A 358 -7.47 12.93 -10.46
N GLY A 359 -6.61 13.62 -9.72
CA GLY A 359 -6.18 14.98 -10.04
C GLY A 359 -7.28 16.04 -9.91
N ILE A 360 -8.33 15.79 -9.11
CA ILE A 360 -9.40 16.76 -8.86
C ILE A 360 -8.89 17.76 -7.81
N ARG A 361 -8.47 18.96 -8.24
CA ARG A 361 -7.93 19.99 -7.34
C ARG A 361 -8.95 21.08 -7.06
N ARG A 362 -9.54 21.65 -8.12
CA ARG A 362 -10.45 22.80 -8.02
C ARG A 362 -11.84 22.47 -8.52
N THR A 363 -11.90 21.90 -9.73
CA THR A 363 -13.16 21.65 -10.41
C THR A 363 -13.24 20.18 -10.77
N ALA A 364 -14.40 19.58 -10.52
CA ALA A 364 -14.76 18.27 -11.02
C ALA A 364 -15.90 18.42 -12.04
N ILE A 365 -15.94 17.50 -13.00
CA ILE A 365 -16.95 17.48 -14.06
C ILE A 365 -17.58 16.09 -14.08
N SER A 366 -18.91 16.03 -14.14
CA SER A 366 -19.62 14.76 -14.21
C SER A 366 -19.43 14.08 -15.57
N TYR A 367 -19.50 12.76 -15.58
CA TYR A 367 -19.73 12.02 -16.83
C TYR A 367 -21.10 12.42 -17.42
N LEU A 368 -21.21 12.36 -18.75
CA LEU A 368 -22.45 12.67 -19.48
C LEU A 368 -23.46 11.54 -19.25
N ILE A 369 -24.51 11.83 -18.47
CA ILE A 369 -25.58 10.89 -18.14
C ILE A 369 -26.91 11.57 -18.47
N GLY A 370 -27.75 10.93 -19.28
CA GLY A 370 -29.08 11.48 -19.63
C GLY A 370 -29.05 12.87 -20.26
N ASN A 371 -28.01 13.18 -21.05
CA ASN A 371 -27.71 14.51 -21.61
C ASN A 371 -27.49 15.61 -20.56
N ILE A 372 -27.12 15.25 -19.33
CA ILE A 372 -26.79 16.20 -18.26
C ILE A 372 -25.28 16.18 -18.00
N ILE A 373 -24.69 17.36 -17.86
CA ILE A 373 -23.34 17.57 -17.35
C ILE A 373 -23.38 18.55 -16.19
N ILE A 374 -22.68 18.21 -15.12
CA ILE A 374 -22.54 19.04 -13.94
C ILE A 374 -21.05 19.36 -13.75
N SER A 375 -20.73 20.64 -13.61
CA SER A 375 -19.42 21.08 -13.14
C SER A 375 -19.54 21.52 -11.69
N VAL A 376 -18.63 21.07 -10.82
CA VAL A 376 -18.71 21.31 -9.38
C VAL A 376 -17.34 21.65 -8.78
N ASP A 377 -17.31 22.46 -7.73
CA ASP A 377 -16.10 22.67 -6.93
C ASP A 377 -15.72 21.35 -6.19
N ALA A 378 -14.42 21.03 -6.17
CA ALA A 378 -13.88 19.81 -5.59
C ALA A 378 -14.31 19.59 -4.12
N ASP A 379 -14.53 20.68 -3.37
CA ASP A 379 -14.92 20.62 -1.96
C ASP A 379 -16.35 20.14 -1.75
N LEU A 380 -17.26 20.36 -2.71
CA LEU A 380 -18.67 19.95 -2.65
C LEU A 380 -18.89 18.47 -2.96
N LEU A 381 -17.84 17.74 -3.36
CA LEU A 381 -17.93 16.30 -3.55
C LEU A 381 -17.98 15.60 -2.19
N GLU A 382 -19.17 15.17 -1.81
CA GLU A 382 -19.44 14.52 -0.52
C GLU A 382 -19.91 13.07 -0.67
N SER A 383 -20.42 12.70 -1.85
CA SER A 383 -21.07 11.40 -2.03
C SER A 383 -20.09 10.30 -2.39
N ASP A 384 -20.26 9.16 -1.75
CA ASP A 384 -19.53 7.94 -2.04
C ASP A 384 -20.18 7.19 -3.21
N ILE A 385 -19.37 6.57 -4.07
CA ILE A 385 -19.85 5.74 -5.18
C ILE A 385 -19.45 4.30 -4.92
N LYS A 386 -20.43 3.39 -4.91
CA LYS A 386 -20.18 1.96 -4.76
C LYS A 386 -20.32 1.24 -6.10
N VAL A 387 -19.27 0.57 -6.54
CA VAL A 387 -19.27 -0.26 -7.75
C VAL A 387 -18.68 -1.63 -7.42
N ASN A 388 -19.41 -2.71 -7.71
CA ASN A 388 -18.94 -4.09 -7.50
C ASN A 388 -18.38 -4.36 -6.09
N GLY A 389 -18.98 -3.76 -5.05
CA GLY A 389 -18.54 -3.91 -3.66
C GLY A 389 -17.34 -3.03 -3.25
N VAL A 390 -16.77 -2.26 -4.18
CA VAL A 390 -15.72 -1.28 -3.91
C VAL A 390 -16.35 0.09 -3.65
N ASN A 391 -15.93 0.75 -2.57
CA ASN A 391 -16.39 2.09 -2.21
C ASN A 391 -15.37 3.14 -2.66
N TYR A 392 -15.80 4.09 -3.48
CA TYR A 392 -15.03 5.24 -3.93
C TYR A 392 -15.52 6.48 -3.18
N SER A 393 -14.76 6.93 -2.19
CA SER A 393 -15.24 7.94 -1.26
C SER A 393 -15.24 9.35 -1.83
N LYS A 394 -16.30 10.13 -1.59
CA LYS A 394 -16.37 11.56 -1.94
C LYS A 394 -16.04 11.88 -3.41
N ILE A 395 -16.62 11.12 -4.34
CA ILE A 395 -16.35 11.25 -5.78
C ILE A 395 -17.63 11.33 -6.63
N GLY A 396 -18.78 11.51 -5.97
CA GLY A 396 -20.06 11.72 -6.61
C GLY A 396 -20.73 13.02 -6.17
N ILE A 397 -21.65 13.48 -7.03
CA ILE A 397 -22.60 14.56 -6.73
C ILE A 397 -23.96 13.89 -6.52
N ARG A 398 -24.52 14.01 -5.33
CA ARG A 398 -25.90 13.56 -5.03
C ARG A 398 -26.88 14.67 -5.41
N ILE A 399 -27.89 14.31 -6.18
CA ILE A 399 -29.01 15.16 -6.55
C ILE A 399 -30.28 14.43 -6.16
N ASP A 400 -31.09 15.09 -5.34
CA ASP A 400 -32.43 14.63 -4.98
C ASP A 400 -33.43 15.25 -5.97
N SER A 401 -34.00 14.42 -6.85
CA SER A 401 -34.99 14.85 -7.84
C SER A 401 -36.19 13.92 -7.81
N ASN A 402 -37.39 14.44 -7.53
CA ASN A 402 -38.65 13.69 -7.56
C ASN A 402 -38.65 12.41 -6.70
N ASP A 403 -38.19 12.49 -5.45
CA ASP A 403 -38.05 11.34 -4.53
C ASP A 403 -37.07 10.22 -4.99
N ILE A 404 -36.26 10.50 -6.03
CA ILE A 404 -35.21 9.62 -6.52
C ILE A 404 -33.85 10.27 -6.21
N GLU A 405 -33.03 9.58 -5.42
CA GLU A 405 -31.64 9.95 -5.17
C GLU A 405 -30.78 9.52 -6.38
N PHE A 406 -30.15 10.48 -7.06
CA PHE A 406 -29.24 10.18 -8.17
C PHE A 406 -27.81 10.64 -7.86
N ILE A 407 -26.83 9.77 -8.10
CA ILE A 407 -25.41 10.08 -7.89
C ILE A 407 -24.69 10.21 -9.23
N PHE A 408 -24.18 11.42 -9.53
CA PHE A 408 -23.36 11.68 -10.70
C PHE A 408 -21.87 11.45 -10.39
N PRO A 409 -21.21 10.44 -10.98
CA PRO A 409 -19.77 10.30 -10.90
C PRO A 409 -19.05 11.44 -11.60
N VAL A 410 -17.91 11.86 -11.04
CA VAL A 410 -17.10 12.95 -11.59
C VAL A 410 -15.67 12.53 -11.93
N PHE A 411 -15.05 13.28 -12.83
CA PHE A 411 -13.62 13.25 -13.13
C PHE A 411 -13.03 14.66 -13.04
N THR A 412 -11.71 14.78 -13.17
CA THR A 412 -11.03 16.08 -13.04
C THR A 412 -11.38 17.05 -14.17
N GLY A 413 -11.67 18.30 -13.79
CA GLY A 413 -11.71 19.43 -14.71
C GLY A 413 -10.33 20.01 -15.01
N ASP A 414 -9.31 19.65 -14.23
CA ASP A 414 -7.93 20.14 -14.35
C ASP A 414 -7.17 19.28 -15.38
N ILE A 415 -6.27 19.88 -16.18
CA ILE A 415 -5.67 19.24 -17.38
C ILE A 415 -4.19 18.84 -17.16
N ASN A 416 -3.52 19.40 -16.14
CA ASN A 416 -2.09 19.20 -15.89
C ASN A 416 -1.84 18.20 -14.75
N HIS A 417 -1.46 16.97 -15.09
CA HIS A 417 -1.18 15.93 -14.11
C HIS A 417 0.03 15.07 -14.47
N GLY A 418 0.70 14.52 -13.44
CA GLY A 418 1.81 13.56 -13.58
C GLY A 418 1.33 12.18 -14.07
N GLU A 419 2.26 11.24 -14.31
CA GLU A 419 1.98 9.97 -15.01
C GLU A 419 0.94 9.04 -14.33
N ILE A 420 0.78 9.14 -13.00
CA ILE A 420 -0.14 8.27 -12.23
C ILE A 420 -1.59 8.64 -12.51
N THR A 421 -1.87 9.93 -12.57
CA THR A 421 -3.24 10.46 -12.67
C THR A 421 -3.95 10.00 -13.96
N PRO A 422 -3.35 10.06 -15.17
CA PRO A 422 -3.94 9.49 -16.38
C PRO A 422 -4.30 8.00 -16.25
N GLN A 423 -3.47 7.22 -15.56
CA GLN A 423 -3.74 5.80 -15.35
C GLN A 423 -4.92 5.58 -14.40
N ALA A 424 -4.98 6.36 -13.32
CA ALA A 424 -6.10 6.37 -12.39
C ALA A 424 -7.42 6.76 -13.07
N ILE A 425 -7.39 7.84 -13.86
CA ILE A 425 -8.53 8.29 -14.65
C ILE A 425 -8.99 7.18 -15.60
N ARG A 426 -8.07 6.49 -16.30
CA ARG A 426 -8.43 5.36 -17.17
C ARG A 426 -9.13 4.22 -16.43
N GLN A 427 -8.58 3.78 -15.30
CA GLN A 427 -9.15 2.67 -14.51
C GLN A 427 -10.50 3.04 -13.88
N PHE A 428 -10.59 4.25 -13.31
CA PHE A 428 -11.82 4.76 -12.73
C PHE A 428 -12.91 4.95 -13.79
N THR A 429 -12.57 5.59 -14.93
CA THR A 429 -13.51 5.76 -16.05
C THR A 429 -14.04 4.43 -16.56
N ARG A 430 -13.18 3.43 -16.76
CA ARG A 430 -13.62 2.08 -17.16
C ARG A 430 -14.60 1.47 -16.16
N THR A 431 -14.31 1.62 -14.87
CA THR A 431 -15.17 1.10 -13.80
C THR A 431 -16.52 1.79 -13.82
N ILE A 432 -16.55 3.12 -13.87
CA ILE A 432 -17.79 3.91 -13.89
C ILE A 432 -18.60 3.64 -15.17
N MET A 433 -17.98 3.74 -16.34
CA MET A 433 -18.67 3.58 -17.63
C MET A 433 -19.23 2.16 -17.81
N SER A 434 -18.59 1.13 -17.24
CA SER A 434 -19.12 -0.24 -17.23
C SER A 434 -20.47 -0.36 -16.52
N GLN A 435 -20.77 0.52 -15.56
CA GLN A 435 -22.03 0.53 -14.82
C GLN A 435 -23.08 1.45 -15.43
N ILE A 436 -22.65 2.45 -16.21
CA ILE A 436 -23.57 3.39 -16.86
C ILE A 436 -24.07 2.80 -18.19
N ILE A 437 -23.18 2.17 -18.96
CA ILE A 437 -23.50 1.76 -20.32
C ILE A 437 -24.03 0.33 -20.34
N LYS A 438 -25.25 0.18 -20.88
CA LYS A 438 -25.84 -1.11 -21.24
C LYS A 438 -25.94 -1.24 -22.75
N VAL A 439 -25.48 -2.37 -23.27
CA VAL A 439 -25.66 -2.80 -24.65
C VAL A 439 -26.63 -3.97 -24.65
N ASN A 440 -27.81 -3.79 -25.26
CA ASN A 440 -28.86 -4.80 -25.29
C ASN A 440 -29.21 -5.36 -23.90
N GLY A 441 -29.21 -4.49 -22.89
CA GLY A 441 -29.47 -4.85 -21.48
C GLY A 441 -28.26 -5.42 -20.72
N ILE A 442 -27.11 -5.61 -21.36
CA ILE A 442 -25.89 -6.18 -20.76
C ILE A 442 -24.85 -5.07 -20.52
N PHE A 443 -24.23 -5.05 -19.35
CA PHE A 443 -23.13 -4.14 -19.02
C PHE A 443 -21.86 -4.49 -19.79
N ILE A 444 -21.14 -3.47 -20.28
CA ILE A 444 -19.87 -3.66 -20.98
C ILE A 444 -18.77 -4.09 -19.99
N ASP A 445 -17.91 -5.04 -20.36
CA ASP A 445 -16.75 -5.41 -19.52
C ASP A 445 -15.82 -4.18 -19.36
N PRO A 446 -15.39 -3.81 -18.14
CA PRO A 446 -14.46 -2.70 -17.92
C PRO A 446 -13.16 -2.78 -18.74
N ARG A 447 -12.77 -3.98 -19.18
CA ARG A 447 -11.56 -4.22 -19.98
C ARG A 447 -11.78 -4.05 -21.48
N ASP A 448 -13.02 -3.89 -21.92
CA ASP A 448 -13.35 -3.72 -23.33
C ASP A 448 -12.87 -2.36 -23.84
N ASP A 449 -12.29 -2.37 -25.04
CA ASP A 449 -11.85 -1.17 -25.75
C ASP A 449 -13.04 -0.31 -26.21
N ALA A 450 -14.26 -0.87 -26.28
CA ALA A 450 -15.48 -0.14 -26.58
C ALA A 450 -15.68 1.08 -25.67
N ILE A 451 -15.31 1.00 -24.39
CA ILE A 451 -15.43 2.13 -23.44
C ILE A 451 -14.61 3.33 -23.90
N MET A 452 -13.40 3.10 -24.44
CA MET A 452 -12.53 4.18 -24.95
C MET A 452 -13.20 4.91 -26.11
N PHE A 453 -13.81 4.17 -27.04
CA PHE A 453 -14.53 4.77 -28.16
C PHE A 453 -15.80 5.51 -27.71
N ILE A 454 -16.51 5.00 -26.72
CA ILE A 454 -17.70 5.67 -26.17
C ILE A 454 -17.32 6.99 -25.49
N VAL A 455 -16.21 7.04 -24.76
CA VAL A 455 -15.69 8.29 -24.20
C VAL A 455 -15.31 9.29 -25.30
N MET A 456 -14.73 8.82 -26.41
CA MET A 456 -14.49 9.69 -27.58
C MET A 456 -15.80 10.22 -28.19
N ALA A 457 -16.83 9.38 -28.29
CA ALA A 457 -18.14 9.78 -28.78
C ALA A 457 -18.82 10.81 -27.86
N MET A 458 -18.71 10.64 -26.54
CA MET A 458 -19.14 11.62 -25.55
C MET A 458 -18.40 12.95 -25.73
N SER A 459 -17.08 12.90 -25.89
CA SER A 459 -16.28 14.10 -26.15
C SER A 459 -16.73 14.81 -27.42
N MET A 460 -17.03 14.07 -28.50
CA MET A 460 -17.55 14.63 -29.74
C MET A 460 -18.89 15.35 -29.51
N LYS A 461 -19.84 14.70 -28.82
CA LYS A 461 -21.14 15.28 -28.50
C LYS A 461 -21.02 16.53 -27.63
N VAL A 462 -20.12 16.52 -26.65
CA VAL A 462 -19.84 17.68 -25.78
C VAL A 462 -19.21 18.84 -26.54
N CYS A 463 -18.20 18.57 -27.38
CA CYS A 463 -17.46 19.63 -28.08
C CYS A 463 -18.31 20.37 -29.13
N THR A 464 -19.32 19.69 -29.67
CA THR A 464 -20.24 20.20 -30.70
C THR A 464 -21.46 20.94 -30.12
N ASN A 465 -21.79 20.72 -28.85
CA ASN A 465 -22.84 21.44 -28.12
C ASN A 465 -22.34 22.83 -27.64
N ASN A 466 -23.28 23.71 -27.31
CA ASN A 466 -22.99 25.05 -26.79
C ASN A 466 -22.67 25.00 -25.29
N LEU A 467 -21.45 24.55 -24.96
CA LEU A 467 -20.96 24.38 -23.59
C LEU A 467 -19.71 25.24 -23.33
N PRO A 468 -19.40 25.57 -22.07
CA PRO A 468 -18.17 26.28 -21.73
C PRO A 468 -16.92 25.54 -22.24
N GLU A 469 -15.93 26.30 -22.73
CA GLU A 469 -14.72 25.71 -23.31
C GLU A 469 -13.93 24.88 -22.29
N THR A 470 -13.99 25.24 -21.00
CA THR A 470 -13.40 24.45 -19.92
C THR A 470 -13.96 23.03 -19.88
N VAL A 471 -15.28 22.87 -20.01
CA VAL A 471 -15.94 21.55 -20.05
C VAL A 471 -15.51 20.77 -21.29
N LYS A 472 -15.48 21.43 -22.46
CA LYS A 472 -15.03 20.82 -23.72
C LYS A 472 -13.60 20.32 -23.61
N MET A 473 -12.70 21.14 -23.06
CA MET A 473 -11.30 20.79 -22.85
C MET A 473 -11.12 19.61 -21.89
N SER A 474 -11.89 19.54 -20.80
CA SER A 474 -11.82 18.39 -19.88
C SER A 474 -12.32 17.10 -20.52
N TYR A 475 -13.34 17.15 -21.37
CA TYR A 475 -13.78 15.97 -22.14
C TYR A 475 -12.76 15.54 -23.21
N ARG A 476 -12.12 16.50 -23.90
CA ARG A 476 -11.00 16.19 -24.81
C ARG A 476 -9.84 15.55 -24.05
N TYR A 477 -9.51 16.08 -22.87
CA TYR A 477 -8.47 15.53 -22.00
C TYR A 477 -8.80 14.11 -21.56
N LEU A 478 -10.05 13.85 -21.13
CA LEU A 478 -10.52 12.52 -20.76
C LEU A 478 -10.38 11.54 -21.93
N ALA A 479 -10.82 11.91 -23.13
CA ALA A 479 -10.70 11.07 -24.33
C ALA A 479 -9.23 10.82 -24.73
N LYS A 480 -8.37 11.84 -24.73
CA LYS A 480 -6.92 11.67 -24.94
C LYS A 480 -6.28 10.77 -23.89
N THR A 481 -6.69 10.91 -22.63
CA THR A 481 -6.24 10.07 -21.51
C THR A 481 -6.61 8.60 -21.72
N MET A 482 -7.80 8.31 -22.24
CA MET A 482 -8.22 6.95 -22.60
C MET A 482 -7.42 6.37 -23.77
N LEU A 483 -7.10 7.19 -24.78
CA LEU A 483 -6.20 6.80 -25.89
C LEU A 483 -4.73 6.66 -25.47
N GLY A 484 -4.33 7.23 -24.33
CA GLY A 484 -2.99 7.06 -23.74
C GLY A 484 -2.71 5.64 -23.21
N LYS A 485 -3.62 4.67 -23.39
CA LYS A 485 -3.38 3.27 -23.03
C LYS A 485 -2.23 2.68 -23.86
N LYS A 486 -1.34 1.90 -23.24
CA LYS A 486 -0.38 1.04 -23.95
C LYS A 486 -1.08 -0.19 -24.53
N ARG A 487 -0.63 -0.68 -25.69
CA ARG A 487 -1.14 -1.95 -26.24
C ARG A 487 -0.49 -3.15 -25.54
N LEU A 488 -1.19 -4.27 -25.55
CA LEU A 488 -0.63 -5.53 -25.09
C LEU A 488 0.66 -5.84 -25.88
N ASN A 489 1.75 -6.10 -25.15
CA ASN A 489 3.06 -6.46 -25.69
C ASN A 489 3.76 -5.39 -26.56
N ARG A 490 3.38 -4.10 -26.44
CA ARG A 490 4.08 -2.99 -27.11
C ARG A 490 4.19 -1.77 -26.19
N ASP A 491 5.31 -1.06 -26.24
CA ASP A 491 5.50 0.20 -25.50
C ASP A 491 4.86 1.44 -26.15
N GLN A 492 4.19 1.25 -27.28
CA GLN A 492 3.45 2.30 -27.99
C GLN A 492 2.05 2.50 -27.40
N THR A 493 1.62 3.76 -27.24
CA THR A 493 0.25 4.10 -26.83
C THR A 493 -0.70 4.08 -28.02
N GLU A 494 -1.99 3.82 -27.78
CA GLU A 494 -3.00 3.84 -28.83
C GLU A 494 -3.06 5.22 -29.53
N LEU A 495 -2.95 6.32 -28.78
CA LEU A 495 -2.88 7.67 -29.35
C LEU A 495 -1.70 7.83 -30.33
N SER A 496 -0.49 7.43 -29.91
CA SER A 496 0.70 7.55 -30.76
C SER A 496 0.62 6.71 -32.04
N ARG A 497 -0.07 5.56 -31.96
CA ARG A 497 -0.34 4.66 -33.08
C ARG A 497 -1.33 5.26 -34.08
N LEU A 498 -2.37 5.94 -33.60
CA LEU A 498 -3.31 6.63 -34.47
C LEU A 498 -2.67 7.87 -35.12
N LEU A 499 -1.78 8.56 -34.40
CA LEU A 499 -1.01 9.69 -34.94
C LEU A 499 0.03 9.27 -35.99
N SER A 500 0.51 8.02 -35.98
CA SER A 500 1.29 7.47 -37.09
C SER A 500 0.43 7.10 -38.31
N GLY A 501 -0.90 7.31 -38.25
CA GLY A 501 -1.82 7.05 -39.35
C GLY A 501 -2.31 5.61 -39.44
N GLU A 502 -2.04 4.77 -38.43
CA GLU A 502 -2.52 3.39 -38.43
C GLU A 502 -4.04 3.31 -38.25
N PHE A 503 -4.63 2.21 -38.74
CA PHE A 503 -6.06 1.93 -38.63
C PHE A 503 -6.49 1.72 -37.16
N PRO A 504 -7.67 2.18 -36.73
CA PRO A 504 -8.19 2.02 -35.36
C PRO A 504 -8.63 0.57 -35.05
N LEU A 505 -7.66 -0.34 -34.89
CA LEU A 505 -7.90 -1.74 -34.53
C LEU A 505 -7.94 -1.94 -33.01
N PRO A 506 -8.99 -2.57 -32.44
CA PRO A 506 -9.05 -2.94 -31.03
C PRO A 506 -7.93 -3.94 -30.66
N ASN A 507 -7.65 -4.11 -29.38
CA ASN A 507 -6.59 -5.01 -28.87
C ASN A 507 -6.76 -6.48 -29.25
N ASN A 508 -7.97 -6.93 -29.55
CA ASN A 508 -8.20 -8.27 -30.09
C ASN A 508 -7.78 -8.43 -31.57
N GLY A 509 -7.37 -7.35 -32.25
CA GLY A 509 -6.95 -7.35 -33.65
C GLY A 509 -8.09 -7.53 -34.66
N GLN A 510 -9.34 -7.68 -34.21
CA GLN A 510 -10.48 -7.97 -35.07
C GLN A 510 -11.18 -6.68 -35.50
N ILE A 511 -11.11 -6.36 -36.80
CA ILE A 511 -11.76 -5.18 -37.37
C ILE A 511 -13.27 -5.16 -37.17
N ASN A 512 -13.93 -6.33 -37.13
CA ASN A 512 -15.36 -6.43 -36.87
C ASN A 512 -15.75 -5.87 -35.49
N ASN A 513 -14.86 -5.96 -34.51
CA ASN A 513 -15.13 -5.42 -33.17
C ASN A 513 -15.00 -3.89 -33.13
N PHE A 514 -14.21 -3.29 -34.03
CA PHE A 514 -14.22 -1.84 -34.24
C PHE A 514 -15.59 -1.39 -34.77
N TYR A 515 -16.10 -2.03 -35.83
CA TYR A 515 -17.40 -1.67 -36.40
C TYR A 515 -18.54 -1.83 -35.38
N LYS A 516 -18.54 -2.91 -34.58
CA LYS A 516 -19.48 -3.07 -33.46
C LYS A 516 -19.37 -1.93 -32.45
N SER A 517 -18.15 -1.54 -32.10
CA SER A 517 -17.91 -0.43 -31.16
C SER A 517 -18.42 0.90 -31.70
N MET A 518 -18.23 1.20 -32.99
CA MET A 518 -18.76 2.41 -33.63
C MET A 518 -20.29 2.43 -33.64
N ASN A 519 -20.94 1.30 -33.93
CA ASN A 519 -22.40 1.20 -33.85
C ASN A 519 -22.90 1.46 -32.42
N PHE A 520 -22.19 0.94 -31.40
CA PHE A 520 -22.50 1.27 -30.01
C PHE A 520 -22.32 2.75 -29.70
N CYS A 521 -21.26 3.37 -30.22
CA CYS A 521 -21.05 4.80 -30.08
C CYS A 521 -22.22 5.58 -30.68
N SER A 522 -22.62 5.26 -31.92
CA SER A 522 -23.74 5.88 -32.64
C SER A 522 -25.02 5.84 -31.81
N LYS A 523 -25.42 4.65 -31.37
CA LYS A 523 -26.60 4.44 -30.54
C LYS A 523 -26.53 5.18 -29.21
N TYR A 524 -25.35 5.21 -28.56
CA TYR A 524 -25.18 5.88 -27.27
C TYR A 524 -25.35 7.40 -27.36
N ILE A 525 -24.83 8.02 -28.41
CA ILE A 525 -24.93 9.48 -28.57
C ILE A 525 -26.21 9.93 -29.28
N GLY A 526 -26.95 8.99 -29.88
CA GLY A 526 -28.22 9.22 -30.58
C GLY A 526 -28.06 9.51 -32.08
N ILE A 527 -26.93 9.13 -32.69
CA ILE A 527 -26.75 9.22 -34.15
C ILE A 527 -27.39 8.00 -34.82
N SER A 528 -28.03 8.24 -35.97
CA SER A 528 -28.68 7.22 -36.79
C SER A 528 -27.74 6.06 -37.14
N ASP A 529 -28.24 4.83 -36.96
CA ASP A 529 -27.54 3.59 -37.36
C ASP A 529 -27.26 3.51 -38.88
N THR A 530 -27.75 4.46 -39.67
CA THR A 530 -27.47 4.59 -41.11
C THR A 530 -26.12 5.24 -41.43
N ILE A 531 -25.49 5.89 -40.46
CA ILE A 531 -24.17 6.52 -40.66
C ILE A 531 -23.10 5.44 -40.70
N ASP A 532 -22.23 5.51 -41.72
CA ASP A 532 -21.11 4.57 -41.80
C ASP A 532 -20.16 4.74 -40.60
N PRO A 533 -19.76 3.63 -39.94
CA PRO A 533 -18.83 3.64 -38.81
C PRO A 533 -17.55 4.46 -39.01
N MET A 534 -16.99 4.51 -40.23
CA MET A 534 -15.78 5.27 -40.52
C MET A 534 -16.03 6.77 -40.57
N ILE A 535 -17.23 7.19 -41.00
CA ILE A 535 -17.65 8.59 -40.98
C ILE A 535 -17.76 9.06 -39.51
N LEU A 536 -18.38 8.24 -38.65
CA LEU A 536 -18.46 8.51 -37.22
C LEU A 536 -17.07 8.55 -36.56
N TRP A 537 -16.18 7.61 -36.89
CA TRP A 537 -14.80 7.61 -36.42
C TRP A 537 -14.08 8.92 -36.75
N TYR A 538 -14.14 9.34 -38.01
CA TYR A 538 -13.50 10.58 -38.44
C TYR A 538 -14.07 11.81 -37.73
N ALA A 539 -15.40 11.87 -37.55
CA ALA A 539 -16.05 12.95 -36.79
C ALA A 539 -15.56 13.02 -35.34
N MET A 540 -15.38 11.86 -34.68
CA MET A 540 -14.79 11.79 -33.34
C MET A 540 -13.35 12.30 -33.33
N CYS A 541 -12.51 11.88 -34.29
CA CYS A 541 -11.14 12.39 -34.41
C CYS A 541 -11.10 13.91 -34.62
N GLN A 542 -11.92 14.44 -35.53
CA GLN A 542 -12.03 15.87 -35.82
C GLN A 542 -12.42 16.70 -34.59
N SER A 543 -13.33 16.19 -33.76
CA SER A 543 -13.74 16.86 -32.53
C SER A 543 -12.70 16.85 -31.41
N LEU A 544 -11.79 15.86 -31.45
CA LEU A 544 -10.80 15.62 -30.41
C LEU A 544 -9.49 16.37 -30.65
N ASP A 545 -8.95 16.26 -31.87
CA ASP A 545 -7.63 16.78 -32.23
C ASP A 545 -7.45 16.90 -33.75
N SER A 546 -7.03 18.08 -34.22
CA SER A 546 -6.90 18.36 -35.66
C SER A 546 -5.76 17.59 -36.32
N GLU A 547 -4.68 17.28 -35.59
CA GLU A 547 -3.59 16.45 -36.10
C GLU A 547 -4.04 15.00 -36.23
N LEU A 548 -4.73 14.46 -35.21
CA LEU A 548 -5.31 13.13 -35.25
C LEU A 548 -6.26 12.97 -36.46
N ALA A 549 -7.14 13.95 -36.69
CA ALA A 549 -8.06 13.94 -37.82
C ALA A 549 -7.31 13.90 -39.16
N LYS A 550 -6.27 14.73 -39.33
CA LYS A 550 -5.44 14.73 -40.54
C LYS A 550 -4.79 13.38 -40.80
N LYS A 551 -4.35 12.68 -39.76
CA LYS A 551 -3.71 11.35 -39.89
C LYS A 551 -4.72 10.23 -40.15
N GLN A 552 -5.96 10.39 -39.71
CA GLN A 552 -7.00 9.37 -39.80
C GLN A 552 -7.94 9.53 -41.00
N ILE A 553 -7.89 10.66 -41.72
CA ILE A 553 -8.75 10.94 -42.88
C ILE A 553 -8.61 9.92 -44.00
N SER A 554 -7.41 9.36 -44.21
CA SER A 554 -7.12 8.40 -45.29
C SER A 554 -8.03 7.17 -45.22
N HIS A 555 -8.45 6.75 -44.02
CA HIS A 555 -9.31 5.60 -43.80
C HIS A 555 -10.80 5.87 -44.07
N SER A 556 -11.20 7.15 -44.08
CA SER A 556 -12.62 7.55 -44.10
C SER A 556 -12.99 8.44 -45.30
N LYS A 557 -12.00 8.99 -46.00
CA LYS A 557 -12.17 10.02 -47.05
C LYS A 557 -13.20 9.63 -48.11
N GLN A 558 -13.07 8.43 -48.69
CA GLN A 558 -13.94 8.00 -49.78
C GLN A 558 -15.40 7.92 -49.32
N LYS A 559 -15.64 7.28 -48.16
CA LYS A 559 -16.98 7.13 -47.57
C LYS A 559 -17.62 8.48 -47.22
N ILE A 560 -16.82 9.44 -46.77
CA ILE A 560 -17.28 10.81 -46.50
C ILE A 560 -17.68 11.50 -47.80
N ILE A 561 -16.84 11.44 -48.84
CA ILE A 561 -17.14 12.02 -50.15
C ILE A 561 -18.40 11.39 -50.76
N ASP A 562 -18.55 10.06 -50.66
CA ASP A 562 -19.72 9.35 -51.16
C ASP A 562 -21.02 9.81 -50.45
N SER A 563 -20.93 10.25 -49.20
CA SER A 563 -22.09 10.66 -48.38
C SER A 563 -22.37 12.18 -48.41
N PHE A 564 -21.35 13.01 -48.58
CA PHE A 564 -21.42 14.47 -48.42
C PHE A 564 -20.89 15.28 -49.62
N GLY A 565 -20.37 14.62 -50.66
CA GLY A 565 -19.76 15.25 -51.85
C GLY A 565 -18.34 15.77 -51.63
N GLU A 566 -18.03 16.30 -50.44
CA GLU A 566 -16.70 16.72 -50.01
C GLU A 566 -16.46 16.34 -48.55
N VAL A 567 -15.24 16.58 -48.03
CA VAL A 567 -14.94 16.36 -46.60
C VAL A 567 -15.27 17.63 -45.82
N PRO A 568 -16.34 17.67 -45.01
CA PRO A 568 -16.75 18.89 -44.34
C PRO A 568 -15.78 19.28 -43.21
N GLU A 569 -15.57 20.58 -43.04
CA GLU A 569 -14.71 21.12 -41.97
C GLU A 569 -15.28 20.85 -40.56
N ASN A 570 -16.61 20.70 -40.44
CA ASN A 570 -17.30 20.47 -39.17
C ASN A 570 -18.26 19.26 -39.25
N LEU A 571 -17.77 18.11 -39.71
CA LEU A 571 -18.57 16.89 -39.90
C LEU A 571 -19.32 16.49 -38.63
N ALA A 572 -18.69 16.57 -37.46
CA ALA A 572 -19.32 16.23 -36.19
C ALA A 572 -20.59 17.06 -35.90
N ARG A 573 -20.57 18.38 -36.23
CA ARG A 573 -21.73 19.26 -36.05
C ARG A 573 -22.84 18.95 -37.05
N ILE A 574 -22.48 18.60 -38.28
CA ILE A 574 -23.44 18.19 -39.31
C ILE A 574 -24.18 16.93 -38.88
N LEU A 575 -23.46 15.91 -38.41
CA LEU A 575 -24.07 14.65 -37.95
C LEU A 575 -25.07 14.87 -36.81
N ILE A 576 -24.71 15.70 -35.83
CA ILE A 576 -25.57 15.98 -34.67
C ILE A 576 -26.80 16.80 -35.05
N SER A 577 -26.64 17.73 -35.99
CA SER A 577 -27.77 18.56 -36.48
C SER A 577 -28.72 17.75 -37.37
N ARG A 578 -28.22 16.75 -38.10
CA ARG A 578 -29.02 15.92 -39.00
C ARG A 578 -30.03 15.04 -38.26
N ASP A 579 -29.61 14.47 -37.14
CA ASP A 579 -30.40 13.48 -36.40
C ASP A 579 -31.15 14.09 -35.20
N ASP A 580 -31.29 15.43 -35.13
CA ASP A 580 -31.99 16.19 -34.09
C ASP A 580 -31.65 15.74 -32.65
N ILE A 581 -30.36 15.58 -32.40
CA ILE A 581 -29.88 15.05 -31.12
C ILE A 581 -30.10 16.09 -30.02
N SER A 582 -30.75 15.65 -28.95
CA SER A 582 -31.11 16.52 -27.81
C SER A 582 -29.93 17.30 -27.25
N GLU A 583 -30.16 18.59 -26.97
CA GLU A 583 -29.19 19.50 -26.37
C GLU A 583 -28.72 19.01 -24.99
N ILE A 584 -27.43 19.21 -24.69
CA ILE A 584 -26.87 18.90 -23.38
C ILE A 584 -27.27 19.99 -22.38
N LYS A 585 -27.94 19.58 -21.30
CA LYS A 585 -28.22 20.45 -20.16
C LYS A 585 -26.97 20.55 -19.28
N TYR A 586 -26.46 21.77 -19.11
CA TYR A 586 -25.28 22.05 -18.30
C TYR A 586 -25.64 22.79 -17.02
N PHE A 587 -25.15 22.27 -15.89
CA PHE A 587 -25.30 22.88 -14.58
C PHE A 587 -23.92 23.16 -13.99
N LYS A 588 -23.73 24.36 -13.44
CA LYS A 588 -22.53 24.72 -12.70
C LYS A 588 -22.88 24.86 -11.22
N LEU A 589 -22.39 23.92 -10.41
CA LEU A 589 -22.46 23.93 -8.96
C LEU A 589 -21.19 24.60 -8.43
N GLU A 590 -21.21 25.92 -8.37
CA GLU A 590 -20.15 26.63 -7.69
C GLU A 590 -20.26 26.39 -6.19
N LYS A 591 -19.12 26.35 -5.49
CA LYS A 591 -19.07 26.35 -4.03
C LYS A 591 -19.99 27.47 -3.57
N THR A 592 -21.12 27.09 -2.94
CA THR A 592 -22.00 28.08 -2.33
C THR A 592 -21.11 28.91 -1.43
N LEU A 593 -21.15 30.22 -1.64
CA LEU A 593 -20.56 31.15 -0.70
C LEU A 593 -20.95 30.70 0.71
N ASP A 594 -20.07 30.88 1.70
CA ASP A 594 -20.42 30.58 3.08
C ASP A 594 -21.52 31.55 3.49
N ILE A 595 -22.77 31.14 3.23
CA ILE A 595 -23.99 31.88 3.45
C ILE A 595 -24.31 31.96 4.93
N LYS A 596 -23.55 31.26 5.79
CA LYS A 596 -23.60 31.53 7.21
C LYS A 596 -22.53 32.57 7.52
N CYS A 597 -22.97 33.77 7.90
CA CYS A 597 -22.04 34.82 8.29
C CYS A 597 -21.12 34.29 9.41
N PRO A 598 -19.79 34.29 9.21
CA PRO A 598 -18.86 33.69 10.18
C PRO A 598 -18.79 34.45 11.51
N VAL A 599 -19.32 35.69 11.55
CA VAL A 599 -19.29 36.55 12.72
C VAL A 599 -20.64 36.57 13.44
N SER A 600 -21.73 36.82 12.72
CA SER A 600 -23.08 36.85 13.31
C SER A 600 -23.75 35.48 13.37
N HIS A 601 -23.21 34.48 12.67
CA HIS A 601 -23.83 33.16 12.44
C HIS A 601 -25.19 33.19 11.73
N GLU A 602 -25.58 34.35 11.20
CA GLU A 602 -26.81 34.58 10.44
C GLU A 602 -26.73 33.87 9.08
N ASN A 603 -27.81 33.19 8.67
CA ASN A 603 -27.91 32.65 7.33
C ASN A 603 -28.35 33.75 6.35
N VAL A 604 -27.42 34.23 5.54
CA VAL A 604 -27.60 35.28 4.55
C VAL A 604 -28.15 34.79 3.21
N SER A 605 -28.59 33.53 3.10
CA SER A 605 -29.13 32.98 1.84
C SER A 605 -30.33 33.78 1.31
N LEU A 606 -31.20 34.27 2.20
CA LEU A 606 -32.42 35.01 1.83
C LEU A 606 -32.20 36.53 1.75
N THR A 607 -31.25 37.05 2.51
CA THR A 607 -31.03 38.51 2.65
C THR A 607 -29.88 39.03 1.80
N GLY A 608 -28.97 38.15 1.34
CA GLY A 608 -27.70 38.55 0.78
C GLY A 608 -26.72 39.11 1.83
N GLY A 609 -25.54 39.53 1.38
CA GLY A 609 -24.51 40.09 2.24
C GLY A 609 -23.30 40.62 1.47
N MET A 610 -22.17 40.80 2.16
CA MET A 610 -20.91 41.29 1.57
C MET A 610 -19.89 40.16 1.51
N MET A 611 -19.53 39.75 0.29
CA MET A 611 -18.47 38.78 0.05
C MET A 611 -17.10 39.43 0.18
N ILE A 612 -16.17 38.78 0.87
CA ILE A 612 -14.76 39.18 0.83
C ILE A 612 -14.17 38.76 -0.51
N ASN A 613 -13.68 39.72 -1.29
CA ASN A 613 -13.10 39.46 -2.60
C ASN A 613 -11.78 38.69 -2.48
N THR A 614 -11.50 37.88 -3.50
CA THR A 614 -10.19 37.26 -3.71
C THR A 614 -9.09 38.32 -3.72
N HIS A 615 -7.97 38.08 -3.03
CA HIS A 615 -6.85 39.02 -2.91
C HIS A 615 -5.51 38.31 -2.77
N SER A 616 -4.44 38.92 -3.27
CA SER A 616 -3.10 38.33 -3.25
C SER A 616 -2.44 38.38 -1.87
N ILE A 617 -1.60 37.40 -1.54
CA ILE A 617 -0.69 37.39 -0.38
C ILE A 617 0.67 36.93 -0.89
N GLY A 618 1.58 37.89 -1.13
CA GLY A 618 2.84 37.59 -1.83
C GLY A 618 2.54 36.98 -3.21
N ASN A 619 3.06 35.77 -3.46
CA ASN A 619 2.86 35.01 -4.70
C ASN A 619 1.64 34.06 -4.66
N THR A 620 0.86 34.06 -3.57
CA THR A 620 -0.33 33.22 -3.42
C THR A 620 -1.60 34.07 -3.51
N THR A 621 -2.73 33.42 -3.77
CA THR A 621 -4.04 34.08 -3.85
C THR A 621 -4.92 33.54 -2.73
N CYS A 622 -5.43 34.43 -1.87
CA CYS A 622 -6.43 34.10 -0.87
C CYS A 622 -7.81 34.32 -1.45
N ASP A 623 -8.63 33.27 -1.38
CA ASP A 623 -10.00 33.25 -1.89
C ASP A 623 -10.96 32.83 -0.77
N PRO A 624 -11.38 33.75 0.11
CA PRO A 624 -12.04 33.39 1.37
C PRO A 624 -13.42 32.75 1.18
N LYS A 625 -14.14 33.11 0.11
CA LYS A 625 -15.51 32.67 -0.19
C LYS A 625 -16.51 32.87 0.96
N LYS A 626 -16.24 33.76 1.92
CA LYS A 626 -17.11 34.07 3.06
C LYS A 626 -17.97 35.29 2.76
N VAL A 627 -19.25 35.21 3.13
CA VAL A 627 -20.17 36.35 3.09
C VAL A 627 -20.45 36.80 4.51
N ILE A 628 -20.23 38.08 4.79
CA ILE A 628 -20.62 38.70 6.06
C ILE A 628 -21.95 39.41 5.90
N SER A 629 -22.82 39.36 6.91
CA SER A 629 -24.10 40.06 6.84
C SER A 629 -23.89 41.58 6.82
N PHE A 630 -24.84 42.32 6.26
CA PHE A 630 -24.73 43.79 6.16
C PHE A 630 -24.50 44.46 7.53
N ASN A 631 -25.07 43.89 8.59
CA ASN A 631 -24.87 44.38 9.96
C ASN A 631 -23.41 44.24 10.43
N VAL A 632 -22.77 43.12 10.08
CA VAL A 632 -21.37 42.84 10.41
C VAL A 632 -20.42 43.68 9.55
N PHE A 633 -20.78 43.90 8.29
CA PHE A 633 -19.95 44.65 7.34
C PHE A 633 -19.59 46.05 7.82
N ASN A 634 -20.55 46.79 8.38
CA ASN A 634 -20.30 48.13 8.94
C ASN A 634 -19.24 48.06 10.05
N SER A 635 -19.35 47.10 10.96
CA SER A 635 -18.35 46.89 12.02
C SER A 635 -16.99 46.46 11.48
N PHE A 636 -16.97 45.67 10.40
CA PHE A 636 -15.75 45.20 9.74
C PHE A 636 -14.95 46.34 9.10
N ILE A 637 -15.64 47.26 8.42
CA ILE A 637 -15.02 48.46 7.84
C ILE A 637 -14.57 49.42 8.94
N THR A 638 -15.43 49.72 9.91
CA THR A 638 -15.13 50.70 10.97
C THR A 638 -13.92 50.26 11.81
N ASN A 639 -13.80 48.96 12.11
CA ASN A 639 -12.70 48.44 12.92
C ASN A 639 -11.44 48.07 12.11
N LYS A 640 -11.43 48.29 10.78
CA LYS A 640 -10.35 47.86 9.87
C LYS A 640 -9.95 46.39 10.06
N THR A 641 -10.96 45.54 10.25
CA THR A 641 -10.75 44.11 10.47
C THR A 641 -10.22 43.49 9.17
N GLY A 642 -9.08 42.79 9.24
CA GLY A 642 -8.50 42.12 8.08
C GLY A 642 -9.29 40.88 7.66
N CYS A 643 -8.92 40.31 6.52
CA CYS A 643 -9.44 39.05 6.01
C CYS A 643 -9.48 37.99 7.12
N MET A 644 -10.61 37.28 7.25
CA MET A 644 -10.74 36.25 8.28
C MET A 644 -9.84 35.02 8.04
N ASP A 645 -9.33 34.85 6.83
CA ASP A 645 -8.52 33.68 6.46
C ASP A 645 -7.03 33.98 6.44
N CYS A 646 -6.64 35.23 6.12
CA CYS A 646 -5.23 35.60 5.98
C CYS A 646 -4.81 36.87 6.72
N HIS A 647 -5.77 37.55 7.37
CA HIS A 647 -5.57 38.77 8.15
C HIS A 647 -5.05 39.99 7.37
N ARG A 648 -5.01 39.95 6.03
CA ARG A 648 -4.70 41.14 5.20
C ARG A 648 -5.78 42.21 5.40
N ARG A 649 -5.36 43.45 5.67
CA ARG A 649 -6.29 44.57 5.95
C ARG A 649 -6.85 45.23 4.70
N ASP A 650 -6.11 45.17 3.59
CA ASP A 650 -6.54 45.73 2.30
C ASP A 650 -7.36 44.69 1.53
N ILE A 651 -8.60 44.51 1.95
CA ILE A 651 -9.57 43.63 1.29
C ILE A 651 -10.73 44.44 0.71
N LEU A 652 -11.15 44.03 -0.49
CA LEU A 652 -12.32 44.57 -1.15
C LEU A 652 -13.51 43.65 -0.87
N PHE A 653 -14.71 44.21 -0.97
CA PHE A 653 -15.94 43.47 -0.78
C PHE A 653 -16.86 43.65 -2.00
N THR A 654 -17.60 42.60 -2.33
CA THR A 654 -18.65 42.65 -3.36
C THR A 654 -19.99 42.32 -2.71
N GLN A 655 -21.01 43.13 -2.97
CA GLN A 655 -22.36 42.85 -2.51
C GLN A 655 -22.93 41.65 -3.28
N ILE A 656 -23.46 40.68 -2.56
CA ILE A 656 -24.15 39.51 -3.10
C ILE A 656 -25.63 39.60 -2.70
N GLY A 657 -26.52 39.39 -3.66
CA GLY A 657 -27.97 39.31 -3.41
C GLY A 657 -28.41 37.99 -2.76
N PRO A 658 -29.72 37.78 -2.60
CA PRO A 658 -30.29 36.49 -2.17
C PRO A 658 -29.88 35.36 -3.13
N PHE A 659 -29.69 34.16 -2.60
CA PHE A 659 -29.23 32.99 -3.34
C PHE A 659 -30.42 32.16 -3.84
N GLU A 660 -30.59 32.06 -5.16
CA GLU A 660 -31.53 31.10 -5.75
C GLU A 660 -30.88 29.70 -5.82
N ASN A 661 -31.46 28.73 -5.11
CA ASN A 661 -31.00 27.34 -5.12
C ASN A 661 -31.41 26.66 -6.45
N ASN A 662 -30.53 26.72 -7.46
CA ASN A 662 -30.77 26.14 -8.79
C ASN A 662 -30.87 24.60 -8.81
N LEU A 663 -30.56 23.90 -7.71
CA LEU A 663 -30.58 22.43 -7.63
C LEU A 663 -31.97 21.81 -7.83
N ASN A 664 -33.05 22.52 -7.45
CA ASN A 664 -34.43 22.02 -7.57
C ASN A 664 -34.95 21.94 -9.02
N THR A 665 -34.15 22.37 -10.01
CA THR A 665 -34.55 22.38 -11.43
C THR A 665 -34.08 21.16 -12.23
N ILE A 666 -33.21 20.33 -11.66
CA ILE A 666 -32.65 19.17 -12.34
C ILE A 666 -33.67 18.04 -12.31
N ARG A 667 -34.36 17.80 -13.43
CA ARG A 667 -35.27 16.65 -13.62
C ARG A 667 -34.57 15.55 -14.41
N ILE A 668 -34.45 14.36 -13.82
CA ILE A 668 -33.90 13.16 -14.45
C ILE A 668 -35.06 12.31 -14.97
N SER A 669 -34.96 11.79 -16.20
CA SER A 669 -35.97 10.88 -16.77
C SER A 669 -35.95 9.53 -16.06
N ASP A 670 -37.13 8.91 -15.87
CA ASP A 670 -37.29 7.58 -15.27
C ASP A 670 -36.57 6.46 -16.08
N ASP A 671 -36.24 6.71 -17.35
CA ASP A 671 -35.52 5.78 -18.24
C ASP A 671 -34.03 5.59 -17.86
N HIS A 672 -33.52 6.38 -16.91
CA HIS A 672 -32.15 6.31 -16.42
C HIS A 672 -32.12 5.89 -14.94
N PRO A 673 -32.33 4.59 -14.62
CA PRO A 673 -32.24 4.11 -13.25
C PRO A 673 -30.83 4.35 -12.71
N ASN A 674 -30.70 4.94 -11.51
CA ASN A 674 -29.42 5.20 -10.87
C ASN A 674 -28.64 3.89 -10.69
N PRO A 675 -27.54 3.64 -11.45
CA PRO A 675 -26.79 2.39 -11.33
C PRO A 675 -25.93 2.35 -10.06
N PHE A 676 -25.88 3.44 -9.31
CA PHE A 676 -25.10 3.63 -8.09
C PHE A 676 -25.98 3.69 -6.83
N ASP A 677 -27.28 3.36 -6.95
CA ASP A 677 -28.27 3.55 -5.89
C ASP A 677 -27.95 2.78 -4.59
N ALA A 678 -28.10 3.51 -3.48
CA ALA A 678 -28.05 3.03 -2.11
C ALA A 678 -29.48 2.72 -1.65
N LYS A 679 -29.95 1.48 -1.85
CA LYS A 679 -31.20 1.03 -1.19
C LYS A 679 -31.02 0.99 0.34
N PHE A 680 -31.26 2.11 1.00
CA PHE A 680 -31.80 2.19 2.36
C PHE A 680 -33.17 2.86 2.25
N VAL A 681 -34.22 2.04 2.24
CA VAL A 681 -35.59 2.52 2.35
C VAL A 681 -35.79 3.04 3.78
N PHE A 682 -35.59 4.35 4.00
CA PHE A 682 -36.14 5.02 5.18
C PHE A 682 -37.61 5.31 4.89
N ARG A 683 -38.51 4.53 5.49
CA ARG A 683 -39.92 4.95 5.60
C ARG A 683 -39.97 6.16 6.54
N HIS A 684 -40.36 7.31 6.00
CA HIS A 684 -40.69 8.49 6.80
C HIS A 684 -41.78 8.15 7.82
N THR A 685 -41.46 8.27 9.10
CA THR A 685 -42.47 8.45 10.16
C THR A 685 -42.19 9.83 10.78
N PRO A 686 -43.18 10.74 10.85
CA PRO A 686 -42.95 12.10 11.34
C PRO A 686 -42.64 12.10 12.84
N ILE A 687 -41.63 12.89 13.23
CA ILE A 687 -41.15 13.05 14.60
C ILE A 687 -42.12 13.99 15.36
N TYR A 688 -42.83 13.45 16.34
CA TYR A 688 -43.34 14.21 17.50
C TYR A 688 -42.44 13.95 18.72
N PRO A 689 -42.34 14.88 19.68
CA PRO A 689 -41.35 14.81 20.74
C PRO A 689 -41.77 13.93 21.92
N SER A 690 -40.78 13.17 22.43
CA SER A 690 -40.70 12.55 23.76
C SER A 690 -41.65 11.37 24.07
N THR A 691 -41.09 10.18 24.24
CA THR A 691 -41.10 9.43 25.52
C THR A 691 -40.20 8.20 25.43
N ASN A 692 -39.46 7.96 26.50
CA ASN A 692 -38.59 6.80 26.69
C ASN A 692 -39.36 5.48 26.51
N VAL A 693 -39.01 4.69 25.50
CA VAL A 693 -39.31 3.25 25.43
C VAL A 693 -38.07 2.54 24.87
N PRO A 694 -37.61 1.40 25.45
CA PRO A 694 -36.35 0.77 25.09
C PRO A 694 -36.37 0.25 23.65
N SER A 695 -35.24 0.43 22.95
CA SER A 695 -35.01 -0.13 21.63
C SER A 695 -35.19 -1.65 21.64
N LEU A 696 -36.17 -2.13 20.87
CA LEU A 696 -36.36 -3.52 20.55
C LEU A 696 -35.21 -3.96 19.63
N ASP A 697 -34.11 -4.39 20.25
CA ASP A 697 -33.06 -5.13 19.58
C ASP A 697 -33.69 -6.44 19.11
N THR A 698 -33.94 -6.58 17.80
CA THR A 698 -34.38 -7.84 17.20
C THR A 698 -33.23 -8.85 17.25
N THR A 699 -32.94 -9.34 18.46
CA THR A 699 -32.47 -10.70 18.68
C THR A 699 -33.67 -11.62 18.55
N ILE A 700 -34.01 -11.98 17.30
CA ILE A 700 -34.65 -13.27 17.08
C ILE A 700 -33.56 -14.31 17.36
N ARG A 701 -33.37 -14.64 18.64
CA ARG A 701 -32.94 -15.98 19.03
C ARG A 701 -34.04 -16.90 18.55
N SER A 702 -33.90 -17.44 17.34
CA SER A 702 -34.54 -18.70 17.01
C SER A 702 -33.86 -19.75 17.89
N GLN A 703 -34.42 -19.94 19.07
CA GLN A 703 -34.06 -21.06 19.92
C GLN A 703 -34.22 -22.33 19.07
N ASN A 704 -33.11 -23.07 18.92
CA ASN A 704 -32.98 -24.40 18.31
C ASN A 704 -32.49 -24.53 16.85
N LYS A 705 -31.90 -23.51 16.22
CA LYS A 705 -31.24 -23.69 14.91
C LYS A 705 -29.71 -23.74 15.04
N LYS A 706 -29.10 -24.93 14.90
CA LYS A 706 -27.64 -25.13 14.86
C LYS A 706 -27.12 -24.73 13.48
N ARG A 707 -26.15 -23.81 13.44
CA ARG A 707 -25.58 -23.23 12.21
C ARG A 707 -24.07 -23.28 12.30
N ILE A 708 -23.45 -24.10 11.46
CA ILE A 708 -22.04 -24.48 11.59
C ILE A 708 -21.29 -24.21 10.29
N LEU A 709 -20.15 -23.56 10.41
CA LEU A 709 -19.19 -23.31 9.35
C LEU A 709 -17.91 -24.11 9.63
N ILE A 710 -17.55 -25.02 8.73
CA ILE A 710 -16.32 -25.79 8.76
C ILE A 710 -15.36 -25.23 7.71
N VAL A 711 -14.16 -24.84 8.13
CA VAL A 711 -13.07 -24.43 7.24
C VAL A 711 -12.02 -25.54 7.23
N GLY A 712 -11.97 -26.27 6.12
CA GLY A 712 -11.06 -27.40 5.94
C GLY A 712 -9.64 -26.97 5.64
N LYS A 713 -8.69 -27.31 6.51
CA LYS A 713 -7.25 -27.06 6.34
C LYS A 713 -6.51 -28.36 5.97
N GLY A 714 -5.56 -28.24 5.04
CA GLY A 714 -4.68 -29.32 4.67
C GLY A 714 -4.01 -29.09 3.32
N THR A 715 -2.87 -29.73 3.10
CA THR A 715 -2.13 -29.68 1.83
C THR A 715 -2.91 -30.32 0.68
N VAL A 716 -2.43 -30.13 -0.55
CA VAL A 716 -2.97 -30.88 -1.69
C VAL A 716 -2.60 -32.35 -1.51
N GLY A 717 -3.57 -33.26 -1.71
CA GLY A 717 -3.36 -34.69 -1.46
C GLY A 717 -3.63 -35.14 -0.02
N ALA A 718 -4.07 -34.25 0.87
CA ALA A 718 -4.35 -34.57 2.27
C ALA A 718 -5.65 -35.36 2.53
N GLY A 719 -6.46 -35.66 1.50
CA GLY A 719 -7.72 -36.42 1.66
C GLY A 719 -8.96 -35.60 2.01
N LYS A 720 -8.94 -34.27 1.81
CA LYS A 720 -10.05 -33.34 2.17
C LYS A 720 -11.40 -33.77 1.56
N THR A 721 -11.44 -33.97 0.25
CA THR A 721 -12.68 -34.32 -0.46
C THR A 721 -13.31 -35.61 0.07
N THR A 722 -12.50 -36.63 0.35
CA THR A 722 -12.96 -37.90 0.92
C THR A 722 -13.61 -37.70 2.28
N ILE A 723 -12.97 -36.93 3.17
CA ILE A 723 -13.50 -36.68 4.52
C ILE A 723 -14.78 -35.83 4.45
N TRP A 724 -14.80 -34.78 3.64
CA TRP A 724 -15.99 -33.91 3.53
C TRP A 724 -17.20 -34.61 2.93
N LYS A 725 -17.02 -35.46 1.91
CA LYS A 725 -18.12 -36.25 1.34
C LYS A 725 -18.72 -37.22 2.35
N ASN A 726 -17.88 -37.93 3.12
CA ASN A 726 -18.37 -38.86 4.14
C ASN A 726 -19.04 -38.12 5.30
N LEU A 727 -18.51 -36.97 5.71
CA LEU A 727 -19.13 -36.14 6.75
C LEU A 727 -20.47 -35.57 6.27
N GLN A 728 -20.55 -35.08 5.02
CA GLN A 728 -21.81 -34.63 4.42
C GLN A 728 -22.86 -35.74 4.42
N LYS A 729 -22.49 -36.94 3.99
CA LYS A 729 -23.37 -38.11 4.01
C LYS A 729 -23.88 -38.38 5.43
N LYS A 730 -22.98 -38.40 6.42
CA LYS A 730 -23.33 -38.63 7.83
C LYS A 730 -24.28 -37.55 8.38
N ILE A 731 -24.06 -36.28 8.06
CA ILE A 731 -24.93 -35.17 8.47
C ILE A 731 -26.32 -35.30 7.86
N GLN A 732 -26.39 -35.64 6.57
CA GLN A 732 -27.64 -35.81 5.84
C GLN A 732 -28.43 -37.03 6.33
N GLU A 733 -27.75 -38.14 6.64
CA GLU A 733 -28.36 -39.34 7.26
C GLU A 733 -29.01 -39.04 8.62
N ASN A 734 -28.51 -38.04 9.34
CA ASN A 734 -29.04 -37.59 10.64
C ASN A 734 -30.00 -36.39 10.52
N GLY A 735 -30.52 -36.09 9.32
CA GLY A 735 -31.56 -35.08 9.09
C GLY A 735 -31.06 -33.63 8.98
N GLY A 736 -29.75 -33.39 8.99
CA GLY A 736 -29.16 -32.07 8.76
C GLY A 736 -28.95 -31.76 7.27
N GLU A 737 -28.78 -30.49 6.95
CA GLU A 737 -28.32 -30.05 5.63
C GLU A 737 -26.83 -29.74 5.66
N CYS A 738 -26.08 -30.25 4.67
CA CYS A 738 -24.66 -30.01 4.54
C CYS A 738 -24.29 -29.56 3.13
N TYR A 739 -23.65 -28.40 3.03
CA TYR A 739 -23.21 -27.78 1.78
C TYR A 739 -21.68 -27.82 1.71
N ILE A 740 -21.11 -28.55 0.74
CA ILE A 740 -19.67 -28.52 0.46
C ILE A 740 -19.44 -27.60 -0.73
N GLU A 741 -18.82 -26.44 -0.46
CA GLU A 741 -18.62 -25.42 -1.48
C GLU A 741 -17.17 -24.92 -1.55
N GLY A 742 -16.71 -24.71 -2.78
CA GLY A 742 -15.38 -24.25 -3.11
C GLY A 742 -15.31 -23.94 -4.60
N THR A 743 -14.40 -23.04 -5.00
CA THR A 743 -14.26 -22.66 -6.41
C THR A 743 -13.86 -23.83 -7.30
N ASP A 744 -13.08 -24.76 -6.75
CA ASP A 744 -12.53 -25.91 -7.49
C ASP A 744 -13.64 -26.83 -8.03
N LYS A 745 -14.73 -27.00 -7.28
CA LYS A 745 -15.94 -27.75 -7.68
C LYS A 745 -16.54 -27.27 -9.00
N TYR A 746 -16.43 -25.97 -9.28
CA TYR A 746 -16.96 -25.36 -10.50
C TYR A 746 -15.86 -25.19 -11.55
N SER A 747 -14.62 -24.92 -11.16
CA SER A 747 -13.51 -24.80 -12.11
C SER A 747 -13.22 -26.10 -12.88
N VAL A 748 -13.42 -27.28 -12.28
CA VAL A 748 -13.30 -28.57 -12.99
C VAL A 748 -14.33 -28.71 -14.12
N LYS A 749 -15.46 -27.99 -14.05
CA LYS A 749 -16.49 -27.96 -15.09
C LYS A 749 -16.20 -26.94 -16.20
N GLY A 750 -15.01 -26.34 -16.22
CA GLY A 750 -14.60 -25.35 -17.22
C GLY A 750 -15.06 -23.91 -16.93
N PHE A 751 -15.65 -23.65 -15.75
CA PHE A 751 -16.03 -22.29 -15.36
C PHE A 751 -14.79 -21.48 -14.94
N ASP A 752 -14.70 -20.23 -15.41
CA ASP A 752 -13.68 -19.30 -14.96
C ASP A 752 -13.87 -18.95 -13.48
N GLN A 753 -12.81 -18.43 -12.86
CA GLN A 753 -12.78 -18.17 -11.41
C GLN A 753 -13.89 -17.23 -10.92
N ARG A 754 -14.31 -16.24 -11.71
CA ARG A 754 -15.37 -15.30 -11.32
C ARG A 754 -16.73 -15.97 -11.34
N THR A 755 -16.99 -16.75 -12.39
CA THR A 755 -18.22 -17.54 -12.51
C THR A 755 -18.31 -18.61 -11.43
N ALA A 756 -17.20 -19.30 -11.13
CA ALA A 756 -17.11 -20.25 -10.03
C ALA A 756 -17.41 -19.61 -8.66
N GLN A 757 -16.88 -18.41 -8.39
CA GLN A 757 -17.17 -17.66 -7.16
C GLN A 757 -18.65 -17.25 -7.06
N ALA A 758 -19.27 -16.83 -8.17
CA ALA A 758 -20.69 -16.48 -8.18
C ALA A 758 -21.59 -17.69 -7.85
N PHE A 759 -21.24 -18.88 -8.35
CA PHE A 759 -21.96 -20.11 -8.02
C PHE A 759 -21.78 -20.50 -6.55
N VAL A 760 -20.55 -20.42 -6.02
CA VAL A 760 -20.31 -20.65 -4.59
C VAL A 760 -21.15 -19.67 -3.74
N ASN A 761 -21.11 -18.37 -4.04
CA ASN A 761 -21.89 -17.36 -3.33
C ASN A 761 -23.40 -17.70 -3.33
N LYS A 762 -23.94 -18.10 -4.49
CA LYS A 762 -25.34 -18.51 -4.62
C LYS A 762 -25.70 -19.71 -3.74
N GLU A 763 -24.87 -20.75 -3.68
CA GLU A 763 -25.13 -21.92 -2.81
C GLU A 763 -24.98 -21.57 -1.32
N LEU A 764 -24.01 -20.72 -0.97
CA LEU A 764 -23.83 -20.26 0.41
C LEU A 764 -25.00 -19.38 0.91
N GLU A 765 -25.58 -18.53 0.06
CA GLU A 765 -26.79 -17.78 0.42
C GLU A 765 -28.01 -18.69 0.58
N LYS A 766 -28.13 -19.77 -0.21
CA LYS A 766 -29.17 -20.79 0.02
C LYS A 766 -29.05 -21.44 1.39
N ALA A 767 -27.83 -21.78 1.82
CA ALA A 767 -27.60 -22.36 3.14
C ALA A 767 -28.05 -21.43 4.28
N LYS A 768 -27.94 -20.09 4.10
CA LYS A 768 -28.36 -19.10 5.11
C LYS A 768 -29.87 -18.99 5.29
N ILE A 769 -30.62 -19.14 4.21
CA ILE A 769 -32.09 -19.05 4.24
C ILE A 769 -32.75 -20.42 4.50
N SER A 770 -31.97 -21.49 4.65
CA SER A 770 -32.49 -22.82 4.94
C SER A 770 -33.33 -22.86 6.22
N SER A 771 -34.48 -23.52 6.13
CA SER A 771 -35.37 -23.75 7.26
C SER A 771 -34.90 -24.89 8.18
N ASN A 772 -33.97 -25.74 7.74
CA ASN A 772 -33.53 -26.94 8.47
C ASN A 772 -32.96 -26.59 9.87
N PRO A 773 -33.26 -27.39 10.91
CA PRO A 773 -32.73 -27.18 12.26
C PRO A 773 -31.20 -27.22 12.35
N VAL A 774 -30.53 -28.05 11.54
CA VAL A 774 -29.07 -28.18 11.51
C VAL A 774 -28.57 -27.90 10.11
N VAL A 775 -27.82 -26.81 9.92
CA VAL A 775 -27.18 -26.49 8.64
C VAL A 775 -25.68 -26.37 8.84
N VAL A 776 -24.94 -27.15 8.06
CA VAL A 776 -23.48 -27.18 8.04
C VAL A 776 -22.98 -26.70 6.67
N VAL A 777 -22.05 -25.77 6.67
CA VAL A 777 -21.34 -25.32 5.48
C VAL A 777 -19.89 -25.72 5.60
N ILE A 778 -19.39 -26.50 4.65
CA ILE A 778 -17.99 -26.90 4.54
C ILE A 778 -17.35 -26.12 3.39
N ILE A 779 -16.32 -25.36 3.71
CA ILE A 779 -15.55 -24.58 2.74
C ILE A 779 -14.32 -25.40 2.32
N ASP A 780 -14.35 -25.91 1.09
CA ASP A 780 -13.27 -26.68 0.48
C ASP A 780 -12.47 -25.80 -0.48
N THR A 781 -11.61 -24.94 0.06
CA THR A 781 -10.88 -23.95 -0.74
C THR A 781 -9.37 -24.13 -0.67
N CYS A 782 -8.73 -23.92 -1.82
CA CYS A 782 -7.28 -23.80 -1.93
C CYS A 782 -6.71 -22.51 -1.31
N GLY A 783 -7.55 -21.55 -0.89
CA GLY A 783 -7.16 -20.33 -0.17
C GLY A 783 -7.54 -20.36 1.31
N ASP A 784 -6.66 -19.86 2.17
CA ASP A 784 -6.88 -19.80 3.63
C ASP A 784 -7.66 -18.53 3.97
N HIS A 785 -9.00 -18.65 4.06
CA HIS A 785 -9.87 -17.53 4.44
C HIS A 785 -10.02 -17.45 5.97
N THR A 786 -9.33 -16.49 6.59
CA THR A 786 -9.36 -16.28 8.06
C THR A 786 -10.47 -15.34 8.53
N GLY A 787 -11.22 -14.71 7.62
CA GLY A 787 -12.30 -13.78 7.95
C GLY A 787 -13.68 -14.43 8.12
N ASN A 788 -14.60 -13.70 8.75
CA ASN A 788 -16.03 -14.07 8.90
C ASN A 788 -16.86 -13.89 7.61
N LYS A 789 -16.22 -13.40 6.53
CA LYS A 789 -16.79 -13.32 5.18
C LYS A 789 -16.04 -14.28 4.26
N ILE A 790 -16.75 -15.24 3.70
CA ILE A 790 -16.20 -16.24 2.77
C ILE A 790 -16.96 -16.10 1.45
N PHE A 791 -16.24 -15.88 0.35
CA PHE A 791 -16.82 -15.60 -0.97
C PHE A 791 -17.88 -14.47 -0.98
N GLY A 792 -17.68 -13.44 -0.15
CA GLY A 792 -18.61 -12.31 -0.03
C GLY A 792 -19.82 -12.55 0.88
N VAL A 793 -20.03 -13.79 1.35
CA VAL A 793 -21.12 -14.16 2.27
C VAL A 793 -20.64 -14.08 3.72
N SER A 794 -21.41 -13.40 4.59
CA SER A 794 -21.08 -13.26 6.01
C SER A 794 -21.68 -14.38 6.87
N PHE A 795 -20.82 -15.01 7.67
CA PHE A 795 -21.11 -16.08 8.64
C PHE A 795 -20.88 -15.64 10.09
N GLY A 796 -20.98 -14.33 10.39
CA GLY A 796 -20.62 -13.78 11.70
C GLY A 796 -21.38 -14.36 12.91
N CYS A 797 -22.55 -14.99 12.68
CA CYS A 797 -23.38 -15.60 13.71
C CYS A 797 -23.37 -17.16 13.67
N TRP A 798 -22.46 -17.77 12.90
CA TRP A 798 -22.35 -19.23 12.76
C TRP A 798 -21.22 -19.77 13.63
N GLU A 799 -21.41 -20.95 14.20
CA GLU A 799 -20.36 -21.66 14.93
C GLU A 799 -19.25 -22.08 13.96
N ARG A 800 -18.00 -21.69 14.22
CA ARG A 800 -16.89 -21.90 13.29
C ARG A 800 -15.93 -22.96 13.80
N HIS A 801 -15.62 -23.95 12.96
CA HIS A 801 -14.63 -24.99 13.21
C HIS A 801 -13.55 -24.97 12.13
N GLU A 802 -12.28 -24.91 12.55
CA GLU A 802 -11.14 -25.05 11.64
C GLU A 802 -10.51 -26.43 11.83
N ILE A 803 -10.52 -27.25 10.78
CA ILE A 803 -10.22 -28.68 10.90
C ILE A 803 -9.05 -29.04 9.98
N PHE A 804 -7.98 -29.57 10.59
CA PHE A 804 -6.84 -30.12 9.86
C PHE A 804 -7.11 -31.56 9.46
N VAL A 805 -7.21 -31.80 8.16
CA VAL A 805 -7.53 -33.11 7.61
C VAL A 805 -6.30 -34.00 7.67
N ASN A 806 -6.43 -35.16 8.34
CA ASN A 806 -5.39 -36.17 8.52
C ASN A 806 -4.09 -35.62 9.11
N LEU A 807 -4.16 -34.58 9.96
CA LEU A 807 -3.02 -34.07 10.75
C LEU A 807 -3.50 -33.75 12.17
N PRO A 808 -3.50 -34.77 13.06
CA PRO A 808 -4.09 -34.64 14.40
C PRO A 808 -3.23 -33.82 15.36
N GLN A 809 -1.91 -33.87 15.19
CA GLN A 809 -0.93 -33.19 16.02
C GLN A 809 0.16 -32.58 15.15
N ARG A 810 0.76 -31.48 15.64
CA ARG A 810 1.77 -30.70 14.92
C ARG A 810 3.16 -30.89 15.54
N THR A 811 3.65 -32.13 15.55
CA THR A 811 5.05 -32.39 15.86
C THR A 811 5.89 -32.36 14.57
N PRO A 812 7.17 -31.97 14.62
CA PRO A 812 8.03 -31.94 13.44
C PRO A 812 8.07 -33.28 12.67
N GLU A 813 8.04 -34.40 13.39
CA GLU A 813 8.06 -35.75 12.82
C GLU A 813 6.75 -36.05 12.07
N LEU A 814 5.59 -35.79 12.68
CA LEU A 814 4.29 -35.99 12.05
C LEU A 814 4.07 -35.03 10.88
N ILE A 815 4.55 -33.79 10.97
CA ILE A 815 4.48 -32.83 9.86
C ILE A 815 5.29 -33.32 8.67
N ARG A 816 6.51 -33.82 8.90
CA ARG A 816 7.34 -34.38 7.82
C ARG A 816 6.66 -35.57 7.16
N GLY A 817 6.15 -36.51 7.96
CA GLY A 817 5.38 -37.66 7.48
C GLY A 817 4.13 -37.25 6.68
N TYR A 818 3.34 -36.31 7.20
CA TYR A 818 2.15 -35.77 6.56
C TYR A 818 2.44 -35.11 5.21
N LEU A 819 3.49 -34.28 5.14
CA LEU A 819 3.89 -33.62 3.90
C LEU A 819 4.36 -34.64 2.87
N ALA A 820 5.18 -35.61 3.27
CA ALA A 820 5.64 -36.71 2.41
C ALA A 820 4.47 -37.54 1.88
N TRP A 821 3.56 -37.96 2.77
CA TRP A 821 2.36 -38.72 2.44
C TRP A 821 1.43 -37.97 1.48
N SER A 822 1.11 -36.71 1.79
CA SER A 822 0.22 -35.91 0.93
C SER A 822 0.84 -35.60 -0.44
N LEU A 823 2.16 -35.38 -0.52
CA LEU A 823 2.84 -35.21 -1.81
C LEU A 823 2.84 -36.51 -2.62
N ARG A 824 3.11 -37.67 -1.98
CA ARG A 824 3.01 -38.99 -2.62
C ARG A 824 1.64 -39.20 -3.24
N ASN A 825 0.57 -38.85 -2.51
CA ASN A 825 -0.80 -38.95 -3.02
C ASN A 825 -1.02 -38.08 -4.27
N VAL A 826 -0.46 -36.88 -4.33
CA VAL A 826 -0.54 -36.03 -5.53
C VAL A 826 0.22 -36.64 -6.70
N LEU A 827 1.44 -37.12 -6.48
CA LEU A 827 2.30 -37.66 -7.53
C LEU A 827 1.84 -39.01 -8.07
N ASN A 828 0.99 -39.73 -7.33
CA ASN A 828 0.39 -40.98 -7.77
C ASN A 828 -0.99 -40.83 -8.42
N ARG A 829 -1.52 -39.60 -8.54
CA ARG A 829 -2.81 -39.38 -9.22
C ARG A 829 -2.71 -39.72 -10.71
N PRO A 830 -3.74 -40.38 -11.28
CA PRO A 830 -3.87 -40.54 -12.72
C PRO A 830 -4.23 -39.21 -13.38
N LEU A 831 -4.35 -39.21 -14.71
CA LEU A 831 -4.90 -38.07 -15.44
C LEU A 831 -6.35 -37.85 -14.98
N PHE A 832 -6.71 -36.60 -14.67
CA PHE A 832 -8.07 -36.29 -14.24
C PHE A 832 -9.06 -36.38 -15.41
N ASP A 833 -10.30 -36.77 -15.10
CA ASP A 833 -11.47 -36.74 -15.98
C ASP A 833 -12.60 -35.91 -15.35
N PHE A 834 -13.79 -35.90 -15.95
CA PHE A 834 -14.94 -35.13 -15.45
C PHE A 834 -15.54 -35.65 -14.14
N ASP A 835 -15.22 -36.90 -13.78
CA ASP A 835 -15.70 -37.55 -12.55
C ASP A 835 -14.63 -37.51 -11.43
N SER A 836 -13.44 -37.02 -11.75
CA SER A 836 -12.31 -36.93 -10.82
C SER A 836 -12.51 -35.82 -9.78
N ASP A 837 -12.31 -36.19 -8.51
CA ASP A 837 -12.34 -35.28 -7.36
C ASP A 837 -11.05 -34.44 -7.20
N PHE A 838 -10.19 -34.41 -8.21
CA PHE A 838 -8.92 -33.72 -8.19
C PHE A 838 -8.58 -33.15 -9.57
N TYR A 839 -7.88 -32.02 -9.58
CA TYR A 839 -7.38 -31.40 -10.80
C TYR A 839 -5.86 -31.55 -10.94
N LEU A 840 -5.11 -31.32 -9.85
CA LEU A 840 -3.65 -31.41 -9.83
C LEU A 840 -3.16 -32.86 -9.87
N ASN A 841 -2.45 -33.22 -10.93
CA ASN A 841 -1.80 -34.52 -11.16
C ASN A 841 -0.51 -34.31 -11.98
N PRO A 842 0.45 -35.25 -11.94
CA PRO A 842 1.75 -35.08 -12.58
C PRO A 842 1.71 -35.14 -14.12
N ILE A 843 0.64 -35.68 -14.72
CA ILE A 843 0.53 -35.86 -16.18
C ILE A 843 0.16 -34.55 -16.86
N SER A 844 -0.91 -33.87 -16.40
CA SER A 844 -1.35 -32.61 -17.02
C SER A 844 -0.59 -31.38 -16.51
N ALA A 845 -0.27 -31.34 -15.22
CA ALA A 845 0.36 -30.16 -14.62
C ALA A 845 1.88 -30.19 -14.68
N ASN A 846 2.49 -31.34 -14.98
CA ASN A 846 3.89 -31.69 -14.76
C ASN A 846 4.28 -31.83 -13.26
N ILE A 847 5.37 -32.58 -13.01
CA ILE A 847 5.83 -32.93 -11.65
C ILE A 847 6.28 -31.69 -10.87
N SER A 848 7.09 -30.82 -11.50
CA SER A 848 7.58 -29.60 -10.89
C SER A 848 6.45 -28.71 -10.40
N LYS A 849 5.36 -28.60 -11.17
CA LYS A 849 4.18 -27.83 -10.79
C LYS A 849 3.43 -28.46 -9.63
N CYS A 850 3.33 -29.80 -9.61
CA CYS A 850 2.72 -30.50 -8.49
C CYS A 850 3.47 -30.22 -7.18
N ILE A 851 4.81 -30.29 -7.21
CA ILE A 851 5.67 -29.98 -6.07
C ILE A 851 5.55 -28.50 -5.67
N GLU A 852 5.57 -27.58 -6.64
CA GLU A 852 5.44 -26.14 -6.40
C GLU A 852 4.11 -25.81 -5.71
N VAL A 853 2.99 -26.30 -6.25
CA VAL A 853 1.64 -26.05 -5.71
C VAL A 853 1.49 -26.66 -4.32
N HIS A 854 1.98 -27.89 -4.12
CA HIS A 854 1.98 -28.55 -2.82
C HIS A 854 2.82 -27.76 -1.79
N THR A 855 4.04 -27.38 -2.15
CA THR A 855 4.97 -26.62 -1.30
C THR A 855 4.39 -25.28 -0.89
N LYS A 856 3.86 -24.51 -1.85
CA LYS A 856 3.22 -23.21 -1.57
C LYS A 856 2.03 -23.35 -0.62
N LYS A 857 1.21 -24.40 -0.80
CA LYS A 857 0.07 -24.66 0.08
C LYS A 857 0.50 -25.10 1.48
N ALA A 858 1.55 -25.93 1.57
CA ALA A 858 2.14 -26.34 2.84
C ALA A 858 2.72 -25.14 3.61
N GLN A 859 3.46 -24.26 2.94
CA GLN A 859 4.00 -23.03 3.53
C GLN A 859 2.90 -22.10 4.06
N ALA A 860 1.81 -21.91 3.30
CA ALA A 860 0.70 -21.05 3.72
C ALA A 860 0.01 -21.57 4.99
N ILE A 861 -0.19 -22.89 5.08
CA ILE A 861 -0.96 -23.52 6.16
C ILE A 861 -0.11 -23.76 7.42
N LEU A 862 1.14 -24.18 7.26
CA LEU A 862 2.03 -24.55 8.36
C LEU A 862 2.90 -23.39 8.85
N GLN A 863 3.06 -22.33 8.05
CA GLN A 863 3.83 -21.13 8.40
C GLN A 863 5.22 -21.50 8.95
N ASN A 864 5.47 -21.24 10.24
CA ASN A 864 6.74 -21.50 10.91
C ASN A 864 7.06 -22.99 11.05
N ASP A 865 6.06 -23.87 10.98
CA ASP A 865 6.22 -25.32 11.12
C ASP A 865 6.54 -26.01 9.77
N PHE A 866 6.69 -25.24 8.68
CA PHE A 866 6.92 -25.81 7.34
C PHE A 866 8.32 -26.43 7.20
N ILE A 867 8.35 -27.69 6.76
CA ILE A 867 9.58 -28.44 6.46
C ILE A 867 9.59 -28.80 4.98
N ARG A 868 10.67 -28.45 4.28
CA ARG A 868 10.85 -28.86 2.88
C ARG A 868 11.19 -30.35 2.80
N ILE A 869 10.35 -31.12 2.10
CA ILE A 869 10.45 -32.60 2.05
C ILE A 869 11.28 -33.17 0.88
N THR A 870 11.56 -32.39 -0.17
CA THR A 870 12.44 -32.83 -1.27
C THR A 870 13.05 -31.64 -2.02
N THR A 871 14.19 -31.89 -2.66
CA THR A 871 14.85 -30.98 -3.61
C THR A 871 14.90 -31.57 -5.04
N LYS A 872 14.36 -32.78 -5.23
CA LYS A 872 14.36 -33.48 -6.53
C LYS A 872 13.20 -32.99 -7.41
N HIS A 873 13.30 -33.24 -8.72
CA HIS A 873 12.36 -32.74 -9.73
C HIS A 873 11.76 -33.82 -10.63
N ASP A 874 12.29 -35.04 -10.61
CA ASP A 874 11.73 -36.19 -11.33
C ASP A 874 10.87 -37.07 -10.41
N LYS A 875 9.80 -37.66 -10.96
CA LYS A 875 8.79 -38.38 -10.18
C LYS A 875 9.38 -39.56 -9.39
N ASN A 876 10.26 -40.34 -10.01
CA ASN A 876 10.80 -41.55 -9.39
C ASN A 876 11.75 -41.21 -8.24
N SER A 877 12.65 -40.24 -8.43
CA SER A 877 13.56 -39.82 -7.36
C SER A 877 12.81 -39.14 -6.23
N VAL A 878 11.79 -38.31 -6.53
CA VAL A 878 10.95 -37.69 -5.49
C VAL A 878 10.19 -38.75 -4.69
N LEU A 879 9.55 -39.71 -5.37
CA LEU A 879 8.83 -40.79 -4.69
C LEU A 879 9.76 -41.65 -3.83
N GLN A 880 10.99 -41.89 -4.29
CA GLN A 880 12.00 -42.61 -3.51
C GLN A 880 12.47 -41.81 -2.28
N ASP A 881 12.70 -40.51 -2.44
CA ASP A 881 13.16 -39.57 -1.40
C ASP A 881 12.15 -39.44 -0.24
N ILE A 882 10.85 -39.48 -0.56
CA ILE A 882 9.77 -39.33 0.43
C ILE A 882 9.18 -40.66 0.92
N LYS A 883 9.65 -41.81 0.39
CA LYS A 883 8.98 -43.11 0.57
C LYS A 883 8.85 -43.52 2.03
N SER A 884 9.95 -43.55 2.77
CA SER A 884 9.96 -44.01 4.17
C SER A 884 9.02 -43.17 5.04
N TYR A 885 9.13 -41.85 4.96
CA TYR A 885 8.27 -40.93 5.70
C TYR A 885 6.79 -41.06 5.34
N ALA A 886 6.47 -41.29 4.06
CA ALA A 886 5.10 -41.47 3.61
C ALA A 886 4.50 -42.83 4.01
N ASP A 887 5.32 -43.89 4.04
CA ASP A 887 4.92 -45.24 4.49
C ASP A 887 4.68 -45.26 6.01
N GLU A 888 5.60 -44.70 6.79
CA GLU A 888 5.45 -44.55 8.25
C GLU A 888 4.19 -43.78 8.61
N TYR A 889 3.91 -42.68 7.90
CA TYR A 889 2.71 -41.88 8.14
C TYR A 889 1.42 -42.62 7.74
N GLN A 890 1.44 -43.43 6.68
CA GLN A 890 0.30 -44.26 6.31
C GLN A 890 0.01 -45.31 7.40
N ILE A 891 1.03 -45.99 7.92
CA ILE A 891 0.87 -46.95 9.02
C ILE A 891 0.31 -46.25 10.26
N PHE A 892 0.78 -45.05 10.57
CA PHE A 892 0.23 -44.23 11.65
C PHE A 892 -1.25 -43.92 11.46
N LEU A 893 -1.67 -43.50 10.26
CA LEU A 893 -3.08 -43.25 9.95
C LEU A 893 -3.92 -44.53 10.06
N ASP A 894 -3.43 -45.65 9.52
CA ASP A 894 -4.17 -46.92 9.54
C ASP A 894 -4.33 -47.45 10.98
N SER A 895 -3.35 -47.21 11.85
CA SER A 895 -3.35 -47.70 13.24
C SER A 895 -4.12 -46.80 14.21
N ASN A 896 -4.19 -45.49 13.94
CA ASN A 896 -4.73 -44.50 14.90
C ASN A 896 -5.94 -43.71 14.37
N TYR A 897 -6.16 -43.66 13.06
CA TYR A 897 -7.14 -42.79 12.40
C TYR A 897 -7.85 -43.52 11.26
N SER A 898 -8.65 -44.53 11.60
CA SER A 898 -9.55 -45.12 10.61
C SER A 898 -10.49 -44.03 10.07
N LEU A 899 -10.80 -44.08 8.76
CA LEU A 899 -11.66 -43.08 8.13
C LEU A 899 -13.03 -43.03 8.81
N GLU A 900 -13.60 -44.18 9.18
CA GLU A 900 -14.89 -44.26 9.85
C GLU A 900 -14.86 -43.61 11.24
N ASN A 901 -13.85 -43.94 12.07
CA ASN A 901 -13.70 -43.33 13.40
C ASN A 901 -13.48 -41.82 13.28
N THR A 902 -12.66 -41.37 12.32
CA THR A 902 -12.41 -39.95 12.06
C THR A 902 -13.70 -39.20 11.73
N ILE A 903 -14.57 -39.78 10.89
CA ILE A 903 -15.86 -39.15 10.53
C ILE A 903 -16.81 -39.14 11.72
N GLN A 904 -16.83 -40.20 12.54
CA GLN A 904 -17.67 -40.26 13.73
C GLN A 904 -17.23 -39.27 14.80
N GLU A 905 -15.93 -39.16 15.09
CA GLU A 905 -15.36 -38.17 16.00
C GLU A 905 -15.62 -36.75 15.54
N LEU A 906 -15.43 -36.46 14.25
CA LEU A 906 -15.73 -35.15 13.68
C LEU A 906 -17.22 -34.83 13.78
N TYR A 907 -18.09 -35.79 13.49
CA TYR A 907 -19.53 -35.61 13.64
C TYR A 907 -19.91 -35.33 15.09
N GLN A 908 -19.40 -36.09 16.06
CA GLN A 908 -19.69 -35.89 17.48
C GLN A 908 -19.16 -34.55 17.99
N ARG A 909 -17.92 -34.19 17.61
CA ARG A 909 -17.32 -32.90 17.98
C ARG A 909 -18.10 -31.69 17.47
N ILE A 910 -18.71 -31.82 16.29
CA ILE A 910 -19.36 -30.70 15.58
C ILE A 910 -20.86 -30.65 15.90
N ILE A 911 -21.54 -31.79 15.92
CA ILE A 911 -22.99 -31.89 16.04
C ILE A 911 -23.44 -32.36 17.44
N GLY A 912 -22.65 -33.18 18.13
CA GLY A 912 -22.99 -33.68 19.46
C GLY A 912 -23.25 -32.57 20.48
N ASP A 913 -24.17 -32.84 21.41
CA ASP A 913 -24.40 -31.98 22.57
C ASP A 913 -23.28 -32.24 23.60
N ASN A 914 -22.62 -31.18 24.07
CA ASN A 914 -21.61 -31.24 25.14
C ASN A 914 -22.24 -31.56 26.51
N ASN A 915 -22.84 -32.74 26.62
CA ASN A 915 -23.24 -33.36 27.88
C ASN A 915 -22.58 -34.73 27.99
N ASP A 916 -21.26 -34.80 27.82
CA ASP A 916 -20.41 -35.72 28.58
C ASP A 916 -18.94 -35.35 28.43
N SER A 917 -18.28 -35.19 29.56
CA SER A 917 -16.85 -35.02 29.70
C SER A 917 -16.09 -36.21 29.14
N MET A 918 -15.22 -35.99 28.15
CA MET A 918 -14.12 -36.91 27.88
C MET A 918 -12.78 -36.18 28.02
N ILE A 919 -12.22 -36.32 29.22
CA ILE A 919 -10.78 -36.24 29.46
C ILE A 919 -10.15 -37.40 28.68
N VAL A 920 -9.35 -37.10 27.66
CA VAL A 920 -8.31 -38.03 27.21
C VAL A 920 -7.00 -37.50 27.74
N ALA A 921 -6.71 -37.88 28.98
CA ALA A 921 -5.35 -37.89 29.50
C ALA A 921 -4.66 -39.12 28.90
N THR A 922 -3.69 -38.91 28.02
CA THR A 922 -2.63 -39.89 27.81
C THR A 922 -1.69 -39.84 29.01
N GLN A 923 -2.09 -40.49 30.10
CA GLN A 923 -1.14 -41.01 31.09
C GLN A 923 -0.96 -42.49 30.77
N GLU A 924 0.26 -42.84 30.35
CA GLU A 924 0.74 -44.22 30.41
C GLU A 924 0.67 -44.69 31.86
N LEU A 925 -0.22 -45.64 32.14
CA LEU A 925 -0.16 -46.46 33.34
C LEU A 925 0.12 -47.89 32.90
N VAL A 926 1.38 -48.26 33.06
CA VAL A 926 1.84 -49.64 33.18
C VAL A 926 1.05 -50.28 34.32
N ILE A 927 0.12 -51.16 33.98
CA ILE A 927 -0.48 -52.09 34.95
C ILE A 927 0.56 -53.17 35.22
N ASN A 928 1.23 -53.06 36.37
CA ASN A 928 1.72 -54.22 37.10
C ASN A 928 0.56 -54.73 37.98
N GLN A 929 0.39 -56.05 37.95
CA GLN A 929 -0.54 -56.81 38.76
C GLN A 929 -0.29 -56.58 40.26
N ASN A 930 -1.33 -56.26 41.04
CA ASN A 930 -1.82 -57.02 42.19
C ASN A 930 -2.73 -56.20 43.12
N ASP A 931 -3.69 -56.93 43.69
CA ASP A 931 -4.41 -56.72 44.95
C ASP A 931 -5.60 -55.73 45.03
N GLU A 932 -6.78 -56.36 44.98
CA GLU A 932 -7.91 -56.27 45.93
C GLU A 932 -8.05 -54.99 46.78
N THR A 933 -9.17 -54.26 46.64
CA THR A 933 -10.28 -54.22 47.65
C THR A 933 -11.28 -53.06 47.41
N SER A 934 -12.57 -53.42 47.42
CA SER A 934 -13.77 -52.70 47.92
C SER A 934 -14.20 -51.30 47.44
N MET A 935 -15.39 -51.29 46.80
CA MET A 935 -16.61 -50.51 47.08
C MET A 935 -16.53 -49.15 47.82
N HIS A 936 -17.11 -48.08 47.24
CA HIS A 936 -18.52 -47.70 47.43
C HIS A 936 -18.89 -46.39 46.69
N ILE A 937 -20.09 -46.40 46.10
CA ILE A 937 -20.82 -45.26 45.50
C ILE A 937 -21.55 -44.48 46.60
N ILE A 938 -21.51 -43.13 46.61
CA ILE A 938 -22.63 -42.27 47.03
C ILE A 938 -22.65 -40.97 46.21
N ASN A 939 -23.78 -40.74 45.52
CA ASN A 939 -24.22 -39.49 44.90
C ASN A 939 -24.88 -38.55 45.93
N SER A 940 -24.66 -37.24 45.81
CA SER A 940 -25.68 -36.18 46.03
C SER A 940 -25.04 -34.81 45.72
N SER A 941 -25.39 -34.13 44.63
CA SER A 941 -26.50 -33.16 44.50
C SER A 941 -26.54 -32.08 45.60
N SER A 942 -26.11 -30.86 45.30
CA SER A 942 -26.97 -29.67 45.34
C SER A 942 -26.20 -28.38 45.06
N SER A 943 -26.86 -27.53 44.28
CA SER A 943 -26.58 -26.15 43.95
C SER A 943 -26.55 -25.23 45.18
N SER A 944 -25.68 -24.22 45.16
CA SER A 944 -26.09 -22.80 45.18
C SER A 944 -24.88 -21.86 45.36
N ASP A 945 -24.83 -20.86 44.50
CA ASP A 945 -24.62 -19.45 44.84
C ASP A 945 -23.27 -18.91 45.35
N ILE A 946 -22.85 -17.86 44.61
CA ILE A 946 -22.35 -16.56 45.10
C ILE A 946 -20.83 -16.27 45.04
N ASN A 947 -20.58 -15.19 44.28
CA ASN A 947 -19.56 -14.14 44.37
C ASN A 947 -18.13 -14.29 43.83
N ARG A 948 -17.87 -13.34 42.91
CA ARG A 948 -16.57 -12.71 42.61
C ARG A 948 -15.77 -12.43 43.88
N VAL A 949 -14.54 -12.93 43.91
CA VAL A 949 -13.43 -12.34 44.65
C VAL A 949 -12.27 -12.17 43.67
N THR A 950 -11.88 -10.92 43.42
CA THR A 950 -10.58 -10.53 42.88
C THR A 950 -9.50 -10.83 43.91
N VAL A 951 -8.42 -11.51 43.51
CA VAL A 951 -7.19 -11.63 44.28
C VAL A 951 -6.04 -11.15 43.38
N ASN A 952 -5.45 -10.02 43.77
CA ASN A 952 -4.04 -9.74 43.53
C ASN A 952 -3.24 -10.53 44.56
N ASP A 953 -2.10 -11.10 44.17
CA ASP A 953 -0.83 -11.14 44.90
C ASP A 953 0.18 -11.87 43.98
N THR A 954 1.27 -11.26 43.53
CA THR A 954 2.57 -11.06 44.19
C THR A 954 3.19 -12.31 44.82
N ASP A 955 4.47 -12.46 44.46
CA ASP A 955 5.55 -13.17 45.13
C ASP A 955 5.46 -14.69 45.27
N TRP A 956 6.39 -15.39 44.60
CA TRP A 956 7.23 -16.39 45.28
C TRP A 956 8.63 -16.40 44.67
N GLN A 957 9.57 -15.99 45.52
CA GLN A 957 11.01 -16.21 45.39
C GLN A 957 11.35 -17.53 46.10
N VAL A 958 12.34 -18.25 45.54
CA VAL A 958 13.22 -19.26 46.16
C VAL A 958 12.63 -20.67 46.39
N MET A 959 12.99 -21.60 45.49
CA MET A 959 14.12 -22.53 45.69
C MET A 959 14.86 -22.75 44.37
#